data_AF-A0A352W4Y7-F1
#
_entry.id   AF-A0A352W4Y7-F1
#
_cell.length_a   1.000
_cell.length_b   1.000
_cell.length_c   1.000
_cell.angle_alpha   90.00
_cell.angle_beta   90.00
_cell.angle_gamma   90.00
#
_symmetry.space_group_name_H-M   'P 1'
#
loop_
_entity.id
_entity.type
_entity.pdbx_description
1 polymer ?
#
loop_
_entity_poly.entity_id
_entity_poly.type
_entity_poly.pdbx_seq_one_letter_code
_entity_poly.pdbx_strand_id
1 'polypeptide(L)'
;MRGKMHKGLFLTVLWFFTSIQAKELVLFDAEKNAVTELVNKTMSWEKGDLTPQAKLIEKNGKKIVDITYSGSTGAAWTGISVAQLPDVRAELEKNKGSIEGIKVIIDYDNDDFTKIIASCDFDDNTSLSKTLALDKGTKEYIIKTGFRKADFPPKWELLKDFALKNYDKQKGQTAGENLKFRLSRISMIVKEAANGKTAQSSLQLFDVKKTYEVLYTEDKIKIDGDLSDAAWGKSTFLDGYYDLQEQFPINAEKSPLQTKIVYDAKNLYIASASEFPAEPRADAKEDNVKQVFGDEPMEYFFSAENNNNRFIQYAVNFRGIFFSSIREYDAKAATITAKVDFKIEHEKAFSYKNNKWIAEIVYPLSALKIDLKEDRYAGFQTAQTYHKARLEGKLKTLSWCKTPRFPDPTTFGLLVFNSKPFGSGQMALQKIFKEDKNEKADFMFILELKKFQPGTYKLKQKLVDRAGKIIRDTKEINIKNSSEILNLEIKDADNGNGLYTHYIQVQNSEDSVCVLGFNFQNQMKTGDLFSARIFHPEVKQVKWGTEVFYAGKQDVLYVEDKATERTLKTAGMFMEKYYGYTGKKLSLKKSGNIEQEKSLIMIIRDSVLWSAKEEKLKPEGYYIKIANDKALLTGRDESGIFYAGITFLQALRNSMKIEKDSPVLSAEILDWPDISVRPVKLFHPLLKEKYWIIKDKYTIQDLMDWTEKYAINMKMNIFILDASSAVKYEKNKKLNNPNMPYTMSDMKIFADFLREHFVKPGFSWEVGGHGAYWLLGYYPELREKGWQQQSDVSNPEHNKIVFGAMEEIIDTMNPDYISAGSDEYWHHQKEGETADELLYGKTRAQVFLDFHIDLRNFLNSKNKNIKMIMYHDMLDPSHSGKRFDVYKITDKMPKDIIVAKWSAESQYDLTKYGFKLWAMGTSFYSGFREVKDKLSGSGATPYNFGYRAKLDAASVPYSRINKTLMQVNIAWNLFNDNVYDETAFFESGKMPAVFQMLAVKENPYAGDKIQIIDLKESLNCSFTEYVRGKKIDYYQGLSDPLPVPEGTQTIGNIPMQLYGVKNKNCVLLEAKKTEITIDINGSFSSLIFLHSIEIGKQPDFTLSQNEAVMYPFGLPAGNYIVTYADTSEEIINIRIDNNINRLYDDKIMIRDALNCRYRYIITDSRGVGTSLHQWEWVNPHPEKKISTVTMKHDNVINLDVLLFALSGREVKK
;
A
#
# COMPACT_ATOMS: atom_id res chain seq x y z
N MET A 1 24.79 60.81 -41.48
CA MET A 1 24.76 59.33 -41.60
C MET A 1 25.59 58.74 -40.47
N ARG A 2 25.07 57.71 -39.80
CA ARG A 2 25.47 57.22 -38.45
C ARG A 2 25.09 58.16 -37.31
N GLY A 3 24.20 57.69 -36.43
CA GLY A 3 23.92 58.37 -35.16
C GLY A 3 22.53 58.08 -34.59
N LYS A 4 22.49 57.15 -33.63
CA LYS A 4 21.43 56.93 -32.61
C LYS A 4 20.06 56.42 -33.11
N MET A 5 19.86 55.11 -32.95
CA MET A 5 18.55 54.50 -32.76
C MET A 5 18.55 53.59 -31.53
N HIS A 6 17.53 53.80 -30.71
CA HIS A 6 16.98 52.98 -29.63
C HIS A 6 17.87 52.52 -28.46
N LYS A 7 17.63 53.14 -27.30
CA LYS A 7 17.36 52.45 -26.03
C LYS A 7 16.44 53.32 -25.17
N GLY A 8 15.14 53.03 -25.24
CA GLY A 8 14.21 53.33 -24.16
C GLY A 8 14.33 52.25 -23.07
N LEU A 9 13.86 52.60 -21.87
CA LEU A 9 13.74 51.76 -20.67
C LEU A 9 15.06 51.31 -20.02
N PHE A 10 15.52 52.11 -19.05
CA PHE A 10 16.38 51.64 -17.96
C PHE A 10 15.95 52.37 -16.68
N LEU A 11 14.91 51.85 -16.00
CA LEU A 11 14.75 51.92 -14.55
C LEU A 11 13.53 51.09 -14.08
N THR A 12 13.54 49.78 -14.30
CA THR A 12 12.74 48.82 -13.51
C THR A 12 13.30 47.44 -13.81
N VAL A 13 13.92 46.78 -12.83
CA VAL A 13 13.85 45.34 -12.49
C VAL A 13 14.84 45.13 -11.34
N LEU A 14 14.44 45.53 -10.14
CA LEU A 14 14.86 44.91 -8.89
C LEU A 14 13.56 44.64 -8.13
N TRP A 15 13.42 43.41 -7.60
CA TRP A 15 12.26 42.85 -6.88
C TRP A 15 11.11 42.29 -7.73
N PHE A 16 11.23 41.02 -8.13
CA PHE A 16 10.09 40.12 -8.28
C PHE A 16 10.29 38.92 -7.35
N PHE A 17 10.13 39.16 -6.05
CA PHE A 17 9.34 38.20 -5.28
C PHE A 17 7.91 38.44 -5.75
N THR A 18 7.28 37.50 -6.42
CA THR A 18 5.84 37.37 -6.22
C THR A 18 5.67 36.85 -4.80
N SER A 19 5.77 37.75 -3.82
CA SER A 19 4.78 37.70 -2.77
C SER A 19 3.45 37.71 -3.53
N ILE A 20 2.66 36.65 -3.38
CA ILE A 20 1.24 36.83 -3.58
C ILE A 20 0.89 37.84 -2.48
N GLN A 21 0.94 39.12 -2.83
CA GLN A 21 0.49 40.18 -1.97
C GLN A 21 -0.99 39.86 -1.82
N ALA A 22 -1.35 39.22 -0.70
CA ALA A 22 -2.74 38.91 -0.40
C ALA A 22 -3.52 40.18 -0.69
N LYS A 23 -4.59 40.08 -1.48
CA LYS A 23 -5.36 41.26 -1.85
C LYS A 23 -5.82 41.91 -0.53
N GLU A 24 -5.26 43.08 -0.23
CA GLU A 24 -5.52 43.78 1.01
C GLU A 24 -6.58 44.84 0.75
N LEU A 25 -7.66 44.80 1.53
CA LEU A 25 -8.62 45.91 1.57
C LEU A 25 -8.14 46.91 2.61
N VAL A 26 -7.64 48.06 2.17
CA VAL A 26 -7.05 49.07 3.06
C VAL A 26 -8.16 49.79 3.83
N LEU A 27 -8.08 49.75 5.16
CA LEU A 27 -8.96 50.53 6.05
C LEU A 27 -8.37 51.90 6.32
N PHE A 28 -7.05 51.98 6.54
CA PHE A 28 -6.33 53.22 6.79
C PHE A 28 -4.87 53.10 6.34
N ASP A 29 -4.34 54.10 5.65
CA ASP A 29 -2.94 54.21 5.25
C ASP A 29 -2.46 55.64 5.48
N ALA A 30 -1.50 55.84 6.38
CA ALA A 30 -1.03 57.16 6.79
C ALA A 30 -0.42 57.99 5.63
N GLU A 31 -0.01 57.34 4.53
CA GLU A 31 0.47 58.06 3.34
C GLU A 31 -0.66 58.65 2.49
N LYS A 32 -1.88 58.13 2.62
CA LYS A 32 -3.02 58.43 1.74
C LYS A 32 -4.20 59.06 2.46
N ASN A 33 -4.47 58.63 3.70
CA ASN A 33 -5.63 59.01 4.48
C ASN A 33 -5.33 60.18 5.41
N ALA A 34 -6.36 61.00 5.70
CA ALA A 34 -6.23 62.08 6.67
C ALA A 34 -6.29 61.52 8.10
N VAL A 35 -5.51 62.09 9.03
CA VAL A 35 -5.51 61.64 10.44
C VAL A 35 -6.88 61.78 11.11
N THR A 36 -7.74 62.66 10.59
CA THR A 36 -9.13 62.86 11.04
C THR A 36 -10.04 61.66 10.78
N GLU A 37 -9.61 60.70 9.94
CA GLU A 37 -10.32 59.42 9.73
C GLU A 37 -10.13 58.45 10.90
N LEU A 38 -9.14 58.70 11.77
CA LEU A 38 -8.98 57.97 13.02
C LEU A 38 -9.83 58.60 14.13
N VAL A 39 -10.58 57.76 14.83
CA VAL A 39 -11.42 58.14 15.96
C VAL A 39 -10.63 57.92 17.25
N ASN A 40 -10.44 59.00 18.01
CA ASN A 40 -9.81 59.02 19.32
C ASN A 40 -10.90 59.17 20.39
N LYS A 41 -11.02 58.22 21.32
CA LYS A 41 -12.02 58.28 22.40
C LYS A 41 -11.48 57.77 23.73
N THR A 42 -11.75 58.52 24.80
CA THR A 42 -11.67 58.02 26.17
C THR A 42 -12.92 57.18 26.48
N MET A 43 -12.75 56.04 27.14
CA MET A 43 -13.82 55.10 27.46
C MET A 43 -14.58 55.58 28.70
N SER A 44 -15.84 56.00 28.52
CA SER A 44 -16.64 56.59 29.60
C SER A 44 -16.98 55.65 30.75
N TRP A 45 -16.94 54.33 30.52
CA TRP A 45 -17.23 53.31 31.53
C TRP A 45 -16.03 53.00 32.44
N GLU A 46 -14.86 53.58 32.18
CA GLU A 46 -13.66 53.43 33.01
C GLU A 46 -13.13 54.82 33.38
N LYS A 47 -13.52 55.29 34.58
CA LYS A 47 -13.22 56.65 35.05
C LYS A 47 -11.71 56.88 35.14
N GLY A 48 -11.22 57.93 34.49
CA GLY A 48 -9.82 58.34 34.53
C GLY A 48 -9.52 59.57 33.67
N ASP A 49 -8.26 59.97 33.64
CA ASP A 49 -7.72 61.15 32.95
C ASP A 49 -7.05 60.85 31.61
N LEU A 50 -7.02 59.57 31.18
CA LEU A 50 -6.35 59.15 29.95
C LEU A 50 -7.01 59.76 28.68
N THR A 51 -6.21 60.44 27.88
CA THR A 51 -6.62 61.09 26.63
C THR A 51 -5.82 60.57 25.42
N PRO A 52 -6.49 60.08 24.36
CA PRO A 52 -5.84 59.69 23.12
C PRO A 52 -5.61 60.88 22.20
N GLN A 53 -4.43 60.96 21.59
CA GLN A 53 -4.09 61.92 20.55
C GLN A 53 -3.42 61.21 19.37
N ALA A 54 -3.89 61.49 18.16
CA ALA A 54 -3.30 61.03 16.91
C ALA A 54 -2.79 62.24 16.11
N LYS A 55 -1.51 62.23 15.75
CA LYS A 55 -0.87 63.31 14.97
C LYS A 55 -0.10 62.73 13.80
N LEU A 56 -0.36 63.23 12.60
CA LEU A 56 0.44 62.86 11.43
C LEU A 56 1.84 63.48 11.53
N ILE A 57 2.87 62.67 11.34
CA ILE A 57 4.28 63.08 11.32
C ILE A 57 4.99 62.46 10.12
N GLU A 58 6.19 62.95 9.82
CA GLU A 58 7.06 62.39 8.79
C GLU A 58 8.29 61.75 9.45
N LYS A 59 8.56 60.48 9.14
CA LYS A 59 9.71 59.72 9.65
C LYS A 59 10.32 58.92 8.49
N ASN A 60 11.62 59.08 8.26
CA ASN A 60 12.36 58.41 7.17
C ASN A 60 11.72 58.59 5.77
N GLY A 61 11.18 59.78 5.49
CA GLY A 61 10.54 60.10 4.21
C GLY A 61 9.16 59.47 4.00
N LYS A 62 8.55 58.90 5.05
CA LYS A 62 7.19 58.35 5.02
C LYS A 62 6.29 59.06 6.03
N LYS A 63 5.03 59.25 5.65
CA LYS A 63 3.99 59.75 6.56
C LYS A 63 3.54 58.61 7.47
N ILE A 64 3.48 58.87 8.77
CA ILE A 64 3.05 57.91 9.80
C ILE A 64 2.27 58.65 10.89
N VAL A 65 1.31 58.00 11.53
CA VAL A 65 0.51 58.63 12.60
C VAL A 65 1.09 58.30 13.96
N ASP A 66 1.56 59.32 14.67
CA ASP A 66 1.99 59.26 16.06
C ASP A 66 0.74 59.18 16.96
N ILE A 67 0.53 58.05 17.63
CA ILE A 67 -0.57 57.82 18.58
C ILE A 67 0.01 57.88 19.99
N THR A 68 -0.50 58.81 20.79
CA THR A 68 -0.10 59.01 22.19
C THR A 68 -1.32 58.92 23.10
N TYR A 69 -1.21 58.17 24.19
CA TYR A 69 -2.19 58.12 25.26
C TYR A 69 -1.61 58.78 26.50
N SER A 70 -2.07 59.99 26.83
CA SER A 70 -1.54 60.81 27.94
C SER A 70 -2.51 60.83 29.12
N GLY A 71 -2.00 60.59 30.32
CA GLY A 71 -2.79 60.42 31.55
C GLY A 71 -2.32 59.20 32.35
N SER A 72 -2.82 59.06 33.57
CA SER A 72 -2.36 58.06 34.54
C SER A 72 -3.38 56.94 34.77
N THR A 73 -4.68 57.22 34.61
CA THR A 73 -5.79 56.31 34.94
C THR A 73 -6.88 56.31 33.86
N GLY A 74 -7.64 55.23 33.73
CA GLY A 74 -8.75 55.09 32.77
C GLY A 74 -8.39 54.27 31.52
N ALA A 75 -9.26 54.25 30.50
CA ALA A 75 -8.97 53.58 29.23
C ALA A 75 -9.30 54.48 28.04
N ALA A 76 -8.51 54.35 26.97
CA ALA A 76 -8.69 55.12 25.74
C ALA A 76 -8.33 54.28 24.53
N TRP A 77 -8.87 54.66 23.38
CA TRP A 77 -8.61 53.98 22.13
C TRP A 77 -8.52 54.92 20.94
N THR A 78 -7.74 54.48 19.96
CA THR A 78 -7.59 55.07 18.64
C THR A 78 -7.89 53.99 17.61
N GLY A 79 -8.77 54.28 16.65
CA GLY A 79 -9.20 53.27 15.69
C GLY A 79 -9.98 53.87 14.54
N ILE A 80 -10.66 53.02 13.79
CA ILE A 80 -11.43 53.40 12.62
C ILE A 80 -12.78 52.70 12.61
N SER A 81 -13.81 53.43 12.20
CA SER A 81 -15.14 52.88 12.00
C SER A 81 -15.33 52.55 10.53
N VAL A 82 -15.49 51.27 10.22
CA VAL A 82 -15.73 50.80 8.85
C VAL A 82 -17.07 51.32 8.32
N ALA A 83 -18.03 51.59 9.21
CA ALA A 83 -19.30 52.23 8.85
C ALA A 83 -19.13 53.64 8.23
N GLN A 84 -18.00 54.31 8.47
CA GLN A 84 -17.68 55.63 7.91
C GLN A 84 -16.89 55.55 6.59
N LEU A 85 -16.64 54.33 6.08
CA LEU A 85 -15.90 54.07 4.84
C LEU A 85 -16.80 53.33 3.82
N PRO A 86 -17.68 54.03 3.09
CA PRO A 86 -18.68 53.40 2.21
C PRO A 86 -18.07 52.53 1.10
N ASP A 87 -16.92 52.91 0.56
CA ASP A 87 -16.21 52.15 -0.48
C ASP A 87 -15.65 50.82 0.06
N VAL A 88 -15.14 50.84 1.29
CA VAL A 88 -14.69 49.62 1.98
C VAL A 88 -15.88 48.71 2.27
N ARG A 89 -17.00 49.27 2.74
CA ARG A 89 -18.24 48.52 3.00
C ARG A 89 -18.74 47.79 1.74
N ALA A 90 -18.71 48.45 0.58
CA ALA A 90 -19.08 47.83 -0.69
C ALA A 90 -18.12 46.70 -1.09
N GLU A 91 -16.81 46.85 -0.84
CA GLU A 91 -15.83 45.79 -1.08
C GLU A 91 -15.95 44.61 -0.09
N LEU A 92 -16.37 44.85 1.17
CA LEU A 92 -16.62 43.76 2.14
C LEU A 92 -17.74 42.83 1.67
N GLU A 93 -18.83 43.39 1.14
CA GLU A 93 -19.93 42.59 0.57
C GLU A 93 -19.48 41.80 -0.67
N LYS A 94 -18.65 42.39 -1.55
CA LYS A 94 -18.11 41.68 -2.73
C LYS A 94 -17.19 40.51 -2.35
N ASN A 95 -16.49 40.61 -1.22
CA ASN A 95 -15.54 39.60 -0.76
C ASN A 95 -16.08 38.77 0.43
N LYS A 96 -17.41 38.68 0.57
CA LYS A 96 -18.08 37.92 1.64
C LYS A 96 -17.59 36.47 1.73
N GLY A 97 -17.29 36.00 2.94
CA GLY A 97 -16.74 34.66 3.18
C GLY A 97 -15.29 34.46 2.72
N SER A 98 -14.67 35.49 2.13
CA SER A 98 -13.29 35.44 1.63
C SER A 98 -12.34 36.30 2.46
N ILE A 99 -12.77 36.98 3.51
CA ILE A 99 -11.88 37.78 4.36
C ILE A 99 -11.45 36.96 5.58
N GLU A 100 -10.16 36.97 5.88
CA GLU A 100 -9.57 36.05 6.89
C GLU A 100 -8.95 36.74 8.11
N GLY A 101 -8.78 38.07 8.09
CA GLY A 101 -8.26 38.82 9.25
C GLY A 101 -7.94 40.27 8.97
N ILE A 102 -7.41 40.95 10.00
CA ILE A 102 -6.88 42.31 9.94
C ILE A 102 -5.36 42.28 10.09
N LYS A 103 -4.69 43.15 9.34
CA LYS A 103 -3.27 43.44 9.40
C LYS A 103 -3.06 44.88 9.83
N VAL A 104 -2.14 45.09 10.75
CA VAL A 104 -1.76 46.42 11.26
C VAL A 104 -0.25 46.57 11.24
N ILE A 105 0.24 47.70 10.74
CA ILE A 105 1.68 48.01 10.71
C ILE A 105 1.96 49.11 11.72
N ILE A 106 2.74 48.78 12.76
CA ILE A 106 3.08 49.68 13.88
C ILE A 106 4.60 49.83 13.97
N ASP A 107 5.06 51.05 14.15
CA ASP A 107 6.45 51.39 14.50
C ASP A 107 6.53 51.82 15.98
N TYR A 108 7.42 51.16 16.73
CA TYR A 108 7.58 51.37 18.16
C TYR A 108 9.05 51.55 18.52
N ASP A 109 9.37 52.55 19.36
CA ASP A 109 10.78 52.93 19.62
C ASP A 109 11.44 52.10 20.74
N ASN A 110 10.63 51.57 21.66
CA ASN A 110 11.12 50.91 22.86
C ASN A 110 11.17 49.40 22.69
N ASP A 111 12.07 48.76 23.43
CA ASP A 111 12.20 47.30 23.52
C ASP A 111 11.71 46.80 24.88
N ASP A 112 10.51 47.23 25.27
CA ASP A 112 9.88 46.95 26.56
C ASP A 112 8.68 46.00 26.45
N PHE A 113 8.39 45.52 25.24
CA PHE A 113 7.25 44.64 24.90
C PHE A 113 5.92 45.17 25.44
N THR A 114 5.73 46.49 25.44
CA THR A 114 4.48 47.11 25.89
C THR A 114 3.29 46.54 25.13
N LYS A 115 2.23 46.23 25.87
CA LYS A 115 1.06 45.53 25.35
C LYS A 115 -0.07 46.51 25.06
N ILE A 116 -0.65 46.40 23.86
CA ILE A 116 -1.92 47.06 23.51
C ILE A 116 -2.96 46.00 23.12
N ILE A 117 -4.24 46.35 23.16
CA ILE A 117 -5.30 45.45 22.67
C ILE A 117 -5.78 45.94 21.31
N ALA A 118 -5.71 45.06 20.32
CA ALA A 118 -6.46 45.20 19.08
C ALA A 118 -7.85 44.60 19.26
N SER A 119 -8.88 45.42 19.06
CA SER A 119 -10.29 45.06 19.19
C SER A 119 -10.98 45.20 17.85
N CYS A 120 -11.74 44.19 17.48
CA CYS A 120 -12.60 44.17 16.30
C CYS A 120 -14.03 43.97 16.79
N ASP A 121 -14.90 44.94 16.56
CA ASP A 121 -16.32 44.86 16.89
C ASP A 121 -17.11 44.63 15.60
N PHE A 122 -18.11 43.76 15.65
CA PHE A 122 -18.87 43.31 14.46
C PHE A 122 -20.34 43.72 14.57
N ASP A 123 -21.02 43.88 13.42
CA ASP A 123 -22.42 44.30 13.35
C ASP A 123 -23.41 43.27 13.92
N ASP A 124 -22.99 42.01 14.10
CA ASP A 124 -23.76 40.96 14.79
C ASP A 124 -23.65 41.03 16.32
N ASN A 125 -23.13 42.13 16.86
CA ASN A 125 -22.85 42.38 18.28
C ASN A 125 -21.81 41.42 18.90
N THR A 126 -21.04 40.69 18.08
CA THR A 126 -19.87 39.94 18.55
C THR A 126 -18.61 40.82 18.55
N SER A 127 -17.59 40.41 19.30
CA SER A 127 -16.30 41.10 19.33
C SER A 127 -15.14 40.10 19.40
N LEU A 128 -14.01 40.51 18.83
CA LEU A 128 -12.74 39.81 18.88
C LEU A 128 -11.69 40.75 19.46
N SER A 129 -10.99 40.32 20.52
CA SER A 129 -9.87 41.08 21.08
C SER A 129 -8.59 40.25 21.10
N LYS A 130 -7.48 40.84 20.68
CA LYS A 130 -6.14 40.23 20.71
C LYS A 130 -5.15 41.20 21.34
N THR A 131 -4.40 40.73 22.33
CA THR A 131 -3.26 41.48 22.89
C THR A 131 -2.09 41.44 21.91
N LEU A 132 -1.56 42.61 21.57
CA LEU A 132 -0.37 42.79 20.76
C LEU A 132 0.77 43.23 21.69
N ALA A 133 1.86 42.47 21.74
CA ALA A 133 3.12 42.94 22.32
C ALA A 133 3.85 43.74 21.25
N LEU A 134 4.13 45.02 21.52
CA LEU A 134 4.83 45.90 20.59
C LEU A 134 6.33 45.63 20.65
N ASP A 135 6.93 45.26 19.51
CA ASP A 135 8.37 45.05 19.40
C ASP A 135 9.01 46.30 18.81
N LYS A 136 10.27 46.55 19.18
CA LYS A 136 11.04 47.67 18.64
C LYS A 136 11.15 47.62 17.10
N GLY A 137 10.97 48.78 16.49
CA GLY A 137 10.99 49.00 15.04
C GLY A 137 9.61 48.86 14.39
N THR A 138 9.59 48.87 13.05
CA THR A 138 8.36 48.72 12.27
C THR A 138 8.00 47.24 12.10
N LYS A 139 6.85 46.84 12.63
CA LYS A 139 6.38 45.45 12.65
C LYS A 139 4.97 45.32 12.08
N GLU A 140 4.71 44.14 11.54
CA GLU A 140 3.40 43.72 11.06
C GLU A 140 2.71 42.82 12.09
N TYR A 141 1.48 43.18 12.44
CA TYR A 141 0.64 42.46 13.38
C TYR A 141 -0.60 41.92 12.67
N ILE A 142 -0.71 40.59 12.60
CA ILE A 142 -1.83 39.89 11.96
C ILE A 142 -2.82 39.38 13.02
N ILE A 143 -4.08 39.72 12.84
CA ILE A 143 -5.21 39.40 13.72
C ILE A 143 -6.21 38.56 12.91
N LYS A 144 -6.04 37.23 12.98
CA LYS A 144 -7.02 36.24 12.47
C LYS A 144 -7.81 35.57 13.60
N THR A 145 -7.16 35.39 14.75
CA THR A 145 -7.68 34.74 15.97
C THR A 145 -7.50 35.66 17.18
N GLY A 146 -8.21 35.40 18.26
CA GLY A 146 -8.22 36.20 19.49
C GLY A 146 -9.31 35.71 20.44
N PHE A 147 -9.47 36.37 21.58
CA PHE A 147 -10.56 36.08 22.50
C PHE A 147 -11.90 36.55 21.92
N ARG A 148 -12.87 35.64 21.81
CA ARG A 148 -14.23 35.87 21.27
C ARG A 148 -15.21 34.96 22.02
N LYS A 149 -16.36 35.50 22.45
CA LYS A 149 -17.46 34.75 23.08
C LYS A 149 -18.51 34.32 22.03
N ALA A 150 -18.07 33.77 20.92
CA ALA A 150 -18.87 33.32 19.78
C ALA A 150 -18.04 32.36 18.91
N ASP A 151 -18.67 31.69 17.95
CA ASP A 151 -18.02 30.72 17.07
C ASP A 151 -16.90 31.33 16.21
N PHE A 152 -15.96 30.47 15.82
CA PHE A 152 -14.79 30.78 15.01
C PHE A 152 -14.89 30.07 13.64
N PRO A 153 -14.47 30.70 12.52
CA PRO A 153 -13.86 32.04 12.40
C PRO A 153 -14.86 33.20 12.51
N PRO A 154 -14.40 34.42 12.89
CA PRO A 154 -15.22 35.62 12.82
C PRO A 154 -15.73 35.85 11.40
N LYS A 155 -16.97 36.34 11.27
CA LYS A 155 -17.50 36.83 10.00
C LYS A 155 -16.89 38.18 9.70
N TRP A 156 -15.70 38.18 9.10
CA TRP A 156 -14.91 39.38 8.85
C TRP A 156 -15.61 40.40 7.95
N GLU A 157 -16.54 39.97 7.11
CA GLU A 157 -17.43 40.84 6.33
C GLU A 157 -18.34 41.73 7.20
N LEU A 158 -18.57 41.37 8.46
CA LEU A 158 -19.41 42.13 9.40
C LEU A 158 -18.58 43.09 10.27
N LEU A 159 -17.30 43.31 9.97
CA LEU A 159 -16.46 44.22 10.76
C LEU A 159 -17.06 45.62 10.77
N LYS A 160 -17.34 46.12 11.97
CA LYS A 160 -17.93 47.44 12.21
C LYS A 160 -16.87 48.44 12.63
N ASP A 161 -16.09 48.11 13.65
CA ASP A 161 -15.06 48.99 14.21
C ASP A 161 -13.77 48.21 14.47
N PHE A 162 -12.64 48.84 14.19
CA PHE A 162 -11.32 48.37 14.59
C PHE A 162 -10.66 49.39 15.51
N ALA A 163 -10.16 48.97 16.66
CA ALA A 163 -9.58 49.86 17.66
C ALA A 163 -8.31 49.28 18.30
N LEU A 164 -7.29 50.14 18.45
CA LEU A 164 -6.13 49.91 19.30
C LEU A 164 -6.39 50.57 20.65
N LYS A 165 -6.30 49.79 21.74
CA LYS A 165 -6.68 50.22 23.09
C LYS A 165 -5.47 50.18 24.02
N ASN A 166 -5.26 51.24 24.80
CA ASN A 166 -4.33 51.26 25.93
C ASN A 166 -5.04 50.69 27.17
N TYR A 167 -5.18 49.37 27.23
CA TYR A 167 -5.91 48.71 28.31
C TYR A 167 -5.46 47.25 28.45
N ASP A 168 -5.17 46.80 29.68
CA ASP A 168 -4.97 45.37 29.99
C ASP A 168 -6.15 44.82 30.81
N LYS A 169 -7.04 44.11 30.12
CA LYS A 169 -8.26 43.53 30.71
C LYS A 169 -7.99 42.47 31.77
N GLN A 170 -6.80 41.84 31.80
CA GLN A 170 -6.46 40.86 32.82
C GLN A 170 -6.01 41.50 34.14
N LYS A 171 -5.55 42.75 34.11
CA LYS A 171 -5.05 43.47 35.29
C LYS A 171 -5.97 44.61 35.75
N GLY A 172 -6.96 45.01 34.94
CA GLY A 172 -7.87 46.10 35.27
C GLY A 172 -7.17 47.45 35.42
N GLN A 173 -6.07 47.67 34.68
CA GLN A 173 -5.22 48.86 34.73
C GLN A 173 -4.76 49.28 33.32
N THR A 174 -4.36 50.56 33.18
CA THR A 174 -3.70 51.15 32.01
C THR A 174 -2.40 50.43 31.67
N ALA A 175 -2.09 50.27 30.38
CA ALA A 175 -0.89 49.57 29.90
C ALA A 175 0.40 50.42 29.97
N GLY A 176 0.47 51.39 30.88
CA GLY A 176 1.60 52.29 31.09
C GLY A 176 1.22 53.76 31.01
N GLU A 177 1.84 54.59 31.84
CA GLU A 177 1.73 56.05 31.78
C GLU A 177 2.36 56.56 30.47
N ASN A 178 1.64 57.39 29.71
CA ASN A 178 2.16 58.07 28.51
C ASN A 178 2.62 57.14 27.36
N LEU A 179 1.85 56.08 27.05
CA LEU A 179 2.12 55.18 25.92
C LEU A 179 2.13 55.92 24.58
N LYS A 180 3.18 55.70 23.79
CA LYS A 180 3.35 56.28 22.46
C LYS A 180 3.84 55.27 21.43
N PHE A 181 3.12 55.12 20.31
CA PHE A 181 3.52 54.29 19.17
C PHE A 181 3.04 54.91 17.86
N ARG A 182 3.54 54.42 16.72
CA ARG A 182 3.22 55.01 15.41
C ARG A 182 2.51 54.02 14.51
N LEU A 183 1.33 54.40 14.03
CA LEU A 183 0.52 53.61 13.11
C LEU A 183 0.82 54.00 11.66
N SER A 184 1.24 53.03 10.85
CA SER A 184 1.44 53.22 9.41
C SER A 184 0.22 52.82 8.60
N ARG A 185 -0.36 51.64 8.86
CA ARG A 185 -1.43 51.09 8.03
C ARG A 185 -2.30 50.08 8.76
N ILE A 186 -3.59 50.05 8.40
CA ILE A 186 -4.59 49.05 8.79
C ILE A 186 -5.22 48.51 7.50
N SER A 187 -5.22 47.19 7.30
CA SER A 187 -5.85 46.54 6.15
C SER A 187 -6.52 45.22 6.53
N MET A 188 -7.52 44.79 5.75
CA MET A 188 -8.14 43.48 5.85
C MET A 188 -7.56 42.54 4.80
N ILE A 189 -7.39 41.27 5.16
CA ILE A 189 -6.73 40.27 4.33
C ILE A 189 -7.81 39.49 3.56
N VAL A 190 -7.81 39.58 2.23
CA VAL A 190 -8.73 38.85 1.34
C VAL A 190 -8.07 37.59 0.79
N LYS A 191 -8.75 36.45 0.97
CA LYS A 191 -8.47 35.14 0.39
C LYS A 191 -8.91 35.15 -1.08
N GLU A 192 -7.97 34.91 -1.99
CA GLU A 192 -8.33 34.74 -3.40
C GLU A 192 -9.11 33.42 -3.60
N ALA A 193 -10.20 33.48 -4.37
CA ALA A 193 -10.80 32.29 -4.94
C ALA A 193 -9.78 31.62 -5.86
N ALA A 194 -9.49 30.34 -5.65
CA ALA A 194 -8.58 29.57 -6.47
C ALA A 194 -9.14 29.44 -7.90
N ASN A 195 -8.85 30.44 -8.74
CA ASN A 195 -9.09 30.36 -10.16
C ASN A 195 -8.13 29.33 -10.76
N GLY A 196 -8.63 28.10 -10.97
CA GLY A 196 -8.12 27.16 -11.97
C GLY A 196 -6.68 26.65 -11.83
N LYS A 197 -5.95 26.97 -10.77
CA LYS A 197 -4.66 26.32 -10.45
C LYS A 197 -4.94 25.12 -9.54
N THR A 198 -4.61 23.94 -10.05
CA THR A 198 -4.61 22.66 -9.36
C THR A 198 -3.95 22.80 -7.99
N ALA A 199 -4.61 22.29 -6.94
CA ALA A 199 -4.17 22.47 -5.57
C ALA A 199 -2.75 21.88 -5.37
N GLN A 200 -1.81 22.71 -4.91
CA GLN A 200 -0.47 22.24 -4.59
C GLN A 200 -0.47 21.53 -3.24
N SER A 201 -0.03 20.28 -3.20
CA SER A 201 0.14 19.50 -1.95
C SER A 201 1.61 19.47 -1.53
N SER A 202 1.87 19.69 -0.24
CA SER A 202 3.23 19.53 0.31
C SER A 202 3.54 18.04 0.46
N LEU A 203 4.72 17.62 0.03
CA LEU A 203 5.18 16.25 0.21
C LEU A 203 6.18 16.13 1.35
N GLN A 204 6.21 14.96 1.98
CA GLN A 204 7.13 14.66 3.07
C GLN A 204 8.47 14.16 2.51
N LEU A 205 9.56 14.79 2.96
CA LEU A 205 10.91 14.29 2.79
C LEU A 205 11.07 12.99 3.60
N PHE A 206 11.47 11.92 2.94
CA PHE A 206 11.68 10.63 3.57
C PHE A 206 13.10 10.51 4.12
N ASP A 207 14.10 10.81 3.30
CA ASP A 207 15.51 10.76 3.70
C ASP A 207 16.40 11.63 2.78
N VAL A 208 17.56 12.05 3.29
CA VAL A 208 18.59 12.76 2.51
C VAL A 208 19.81 11.84 2.40
N LYS A 209 20.24 11.58 1.17
CA LYS A 209 21.38 10.70 0.90
C LYS A 209 22.67 11.36 1.38
N LYS A 210 23.50 10.59 2.08
CA LYS A 210 24.87 10.98 2.38
C LYS A 210 25.65 11.18 1.09
N THR A 211 26.58 12.12 1.10
CA THR A 211 27.47 12.41 -0.02
C THR A 211 28.91 12.34 0.44
N TYR A 212 29.77 11.78 -0.40
CA TYR A 212 31.20 11.72 -0.18
C TYR A 212 31.92 12.19 -1.45
N GLU A 213 32.73 13.24 -1.33
CA GLU A 213 33.49 13.79 -2.45
C GLU A 213 34.73 12.93 -2.70
N VAL A 214 34.80 12.33 -3.89
CA VAL A 214 35.92 11.53 -4.36
C VAL A 214 36.78 12.40 -5.27
N LEU A 215 38.05 12.55 -4.91
CA LEU A 215 38.99 13.42 -5.63
C LEU A 215 39.88 12.66 -6.60
N TYR A 216 40.18 13.32 -7.72
CA TYR A 216 41.03 12.79 -8.78
C TYR A 216 42.48 12.69 -8.33
N THR A 217 43.18 11.65 -8.76
CA THR A 217 44.61 11.48 -8.54
C THR A 217 45.34 11.10 -9.82
N GLU A 218 46.51 11.70 -10.02
CA GLU A 218 47.51 11.29 -11.02
C GLU A 218 48.62 10.45 -10.39
N ASP A 219 48.67 10.39 -9.05
CA ASP A 219 49.65 9.60 -8.31
C ASP A 219 49.35 8.12 -8.55
N LYS A 220 50.38 7.35 -8.89
CA LYS A 220 50.26 5.89 -8.98
C LYS A 220 50.04 5.34 -7.58
N ILE A 221 48.96 4.59 -7.42
CA ILE A 221 48.67 3.82 -6.21
C ILE A 221 49.17 2.40 -6.43
N LYS A 222 49.96 1.90 -5.50
CA LYS A 222 50.43 0.53 -5.52
C LYS A 222 49.47 -0.31 -4.67
N ILE A 223 48.75 -1.22 -5.31
CA ILE A 223 47.83 -2.13 -4.60
C ILE A 223 48.65 -3.19 -3.87
N ASP A 224 49.08 -2.90 -2.63
CA ASP A 224 49.91 -3.81 -1.82
C ASP A 224 49.44 -3.97 -0.36
N GLY A 225 48.31 -3.36 -0.01
CA GLY A 225 47.69 -3.46 1.31
C GLY A 225 48.33 -2.52 2.33
N ASP A 226 48.91 -1.41 1.87
CA ASP A 226 49.51 -0.36 2.69
C ASP A 226 48.94 1.02 2.30
N LEU A 227 48.52 1.82 3.30
CA LEU A 227 47.91 3.13 3.06
C LEU A 227 48.95 4.27 3.04
N SER A 228 50.23 3.94 2.80
CA SER A 228 51.34 4.89 2.82
C SER A 228 51.47 5.71 1.53
N ASP A 229 50.80 5.32 0.45
CA ASP A 229 50.77 6.08 -0.81
C ASP A 229 50.21 7.49 -0.62
N ALA A 230 50.91 8.48 -1.19
CA ALA A 230 50.55 9.90 -1.07
C ALA A 230 49.14 10.23 -1.60
N ALA A 231 48.65 9.45 -2.57
CA ALA A 231 47.32 9.59 -3.15
C ALA A 231 46.22 9.53 -2.08
N TRP A 232 46.37 8.67 -1.06
CA TRP A 232 45.41 8.53 0.03
C TRP A 232 45.34 9.78 0.92
N GLY A 233 46.36 10.63 0.90
CA GLY A 233 46.38 11.93 1.58
C GLY A 233 45.40 12.95 1.00
N LYS A 234 44.93 12.74 -0.25
CA LYS A 234 43.93 13.61 -0.91
C LYS A 234 42.50 13.33 -0.46
N SER A 235 42.24 12.18 0.17
CA SER A 235 40.91 11.71 0.55
C SER A 235 40.71 11.73 2.07
N THR A 236 39.54 12.18 2.50
CA THR A 236 39.11 12.11 3.91
C THR A 236 38.55 10.72 4.22
N PHE A 237 38.52 10.32 5.49
CA PHE A 237 37.82 9.08 5.84
C PHE A 237 36.31 9.25 5.68
N LEU A 238 35.65 8.20 5.20
CA LEU A 238 34.22 8.02 5.35
C LEU A 238 33.85 8.05 6.84
N ASP A 239 32.79 8.75 7.18
CA ASP A 239 32.36 8.97 8.55
C ASP A 239 30.86 8.66 8.78
N GLY A 240 30.50 8.66 10.06
CA GLY A 240 29.11 8.51 10.52
C GLY A 240 28.48 7.15 10.24
N TYR A 241 29.25 6.05 10.29
CA TYR A 241 28.72 4.69 10.15
C TYR A 241 27.57 4.39 11.12
N TYR A 242 26.79 3.36 10.81
CA TYR A 242 25.69 2.86 11.64
C TYR A 242 25.93 1.40 12.01
N ASP A 243 25.55 1.04 13.23
CA ASP A 243 25.34 -0.36 13.59
C ASP A 243 24.20 -0.94 12.74
N LEU A 244 24.45 -2.05 12.04
CA LEU A 244 23.48 -2.61 11.10
C LEU A 244 22.27 -3.25 11.80
N GLN A 245 22.41 -3.73 13.03
CA GLN A 245 21.31 -4.36 13.76
C GLN A 245 20.47 -3.33 14.53
N GLU A 246 21.15 -2.44 15.25
CA GLU A 246 20.53 -1.46 16.16
C GLU A 246 20.21 -0.13 15.46
N GLN A 247 20.79 0.13 14.29
CA GLN A 247 20.56 1.34 13.47
C GLN A 247 20.95 2.67 14.15
N PHE A 248 21.82 2.62 15.15
CA PHE A 248 22.38 3.81 15.82
C PHE A 248 23.67 4.29 15.15
N PRO A 249 23.91 5.61 15.09
CA PRO A 249 25.14 6.15 14.54
C PRO A 249 26.34 5.84 15.45
N ILE A 250 27.48 5.54 14.84
CA ILE A 250 28.77 5.31 15.47
C ILE A 250 29.60 6.58 15.35
N ASN A 251 30.21 6.98 16.47
CA ASN A 251 31.14 8.10 16.47
C ASN A 251 32.36 7.76 15.59
N ALA A 252 32.65 8.62 14.60
CA ALA A 252 33.72 8.42 13.63
C ALA A 252 35.10 8.17 14.26
N GLU A 253 35.43 8.86 15.36
CA GLU A 253 36.70 8.69 16.08
C GLU A 253 36.82 7.33 16.78
N LYS A 254 35.68 6.69 17.05
CA LYS A 254 35.58 5.39 17.73
C LYS A 254 35.21 4.25 16.78
N SER A 255 35.06 4.53 15.49
CA SER A 255 34.69 3.52 14.51
C SER A 255 35.85 2.55 14.29
N PRO A 256 35.64 1.24 14.46
CA PRO A 256 36.66 0.25 14.11
C PRO A 256 36.89 0.16 12.60
N LEU A 257 36.01 0.75 11.77
CA LEU A 257 36.13 0.81 10.32
C LEU A 257 36.44 2.24 9.85
N GLN A 258 37.44 2.35 8.99
CA GLN A 258 37.81 3.58 8.29
C GLN A 258 38.00 3.29 6.81
N THR A 259 37.34 4.06 5.92
CA THR A 259 37.45 3.86 4.46
C THR A 259 37.83 5.18 3.76
N LYS A 260 38.70 5.12 2.75
CA LYS A 260 39.09 6.20 1.86
C LYS A 260 38.81 5.82 0.41
N ILE A 261 38.48 6.81 -0.41
CA ILE A 261 38.17 6.60 -1.81
C ILE A 261 38.79 7.72 -2.65
N VAL A 262 39.48 7.34 -3.71
CA VAL A 262 40.01 8.24 -4.76
C VAL A 262 39.74 7.64 -6.14
N TYR A 263 39.90 8.42 -7.20
CA TYR A 263 39.70 7.92 -8.57
C TYR A 263 40.72 8.50 -9.54
N ASP A 264 40.94 7.82 -10.65
CA ASP A 264 41.68 8.35 -11.81
C ASP A 264 40.79 8.33 -13.07
N ALA A 265 41.37 8.49 -14.25
CA ALA A 265 40.62 8.53 -15.51
C ALA A 265 39.91 7.22 -15.86
N LYS A 266 40.31 6.08 -15.28
CA LYS A 266 39.84 4.73 -15.60
C LYS A 266 39.34 3.96 -14.38
N ASN A 267 39.77 4.30 -13.18
CA ASN A 267 39.69 3.43 -12.01
C ASN A 267 39.13 4.17 -10.79
N LEU A 268 38.40 3.42 -9.96
CA LEU A 268 38.01 3.77 -8.60
C LEU A 268 38.87 2.97 -7.62
N TYR A 269 39.50 3.65 -6.68
CA TYR A 269 40.34 3.06 -5.65
C TYR A 269 39.66 3.18 -4.29
N ILE A 270 39.53 2.07 -3.58
CA ILE A 270 38.96 2.00 -2.24
C ILE A 270 39.99 1.39 -1.29
N ALA A 271 40.29 2.12 -0.24
CA ALA A 271 41.14 1.68 0.86
C ALA A 271 40.30 1.57 2.13
N SER A 272 40.39 0.45 2.84
CA SER A 272 39.74 0.28 4.14
C SER A 272 40.73 -0.21 5.18
N ALA A 273 40.60 0.31 6.40
CA ALA A 273 41.29 -0.16 7.60
C ALA A 273 40.23 -0.56 8.63
N SER A 274 40.20 -1.84 9.00
CA SER A 274 39.27 -2.37 10.00
C SER A 274 40.02 -2.95 11.20
N GLU A 275 39.64 -2.56 12.41
CA GLU A 275 40.18 -3.10 13.66
C GLU A 275 39.70 -4.53 13.91
N PHE A 276 40.65 -5.40 14.23
CA PHE A 276 40.43 -6.82 14.51
C PHE A 276 41.44 -7.26 15.58
N PRO A 277 41.01 -7.70 16.78
CA PRO A 277 41.93 -8.13 17.85
C PRO A 277 42.75 -9.38 17.50
N ALA A 278 42.26 -10.17 16.54
CA ALA A 278 42.90 -11.32 15.92
C ALA A 278 42.42 -11.38 14.47
N GLU A 279 43.18 -12.05 13.58
CA GLU A 279 42.87 -12.13 12.15
C GLU A 279 41.37 -12.35 11.88
N PRO A 280 40.79 -11.67 10.86
CA PRO A 280 39.39 -11.86 10.51
C PRO A 280 39.11 -13.31 10.10
N ARG A 281 37.95 -13.82 10.50
CA ARG A 281 37.46 -15.14 10.08
C ARG A 281 37.29 -15.16 8.55
N ALA A 282 37.83 -16.19 7.90
CA ALA A 282 37.83 -16.34 6.44
C ALA A 282 37.85 -17.83 6.04
N ASP A 283 36.74 -18.54 6.29
CA ASP A 283 36.60 -19.98 6.05
C ASP A 283 36.20 -20.31 4.61
N ALA A 284 35.68 -19.34 3.84
CA ALA A 284 35.23 -19.56 2.47
C ALA A 284 36.36 -20.03 1.54
N LYS A 285 35.97 -20.80 0.51
CA LYS A 285 36.86 -21.40 -0.50
C LYS A 285 36.46 -20.99 -1.92
N GLU A 286 37.39 -21.11 -2.87
CA GLU A 286 37.17 -20.71 -4.28
C GLU A 286 36.03 -21.46 -4.97
N ASP A 287 35.83 -22.74 -4.64
CA ASP A 287 34.77 -23.59 -5.18
C ASP A 287 33.39 -23.28 -4.58
N ASN A 288 33.32 -22.52 -3.48
CA ASN A 288 32.07 -22.10 -2.85
C ASN A 288 32.14 -20.66 -2.30
N VAL A 289 32.35 -19.69 -3.19
CA VAL A 289 32.47 -18.27 -2.82
C VAL A 289 31.27 -17.69 -2.07
N LYS A 290 30.09 -18.34 -2.11
CA LYS A 290 28.91 -17.89 -1.34
C LYS A 290 29.11 -18.04 0.18
N GLN A 291 30.04 -18.88 0.63
CA GLN A 291 30.37 -19.00 2.05
C GLN A 291 31.01 -17.74 2.63
N VAL A 292 31.42 -16.78 1.79
CA VAL A 292 32.00 -15.50 2.22
C VAL A 292 31.07 -14.74 3.18
N PHE A 293 29.75 -14.93 3.10
CA PHE A 293 28.79 -14.30 4.02
C PHE A 293 28.74 -14.93 5.43
N GLY A 294 29.37 -16.09 5.62
CA GLY A 294 29.57 -16.72 6.93
C GLY A 294 30.89 -16.31 7.62
N ASP A 295 31.73 -15.56 6.91
CA ASP A 295 33.02 -15.05 7.37
C ASP A 295 32.85 -13.67 8.03
N GLU A 296 33.92 -12.87 8.08
CA GLU A 296 33.90 -11.44 8.44
C GLU A 296 34.21 -10.56 7.21
N PRO A 297 33.38 -10.59 6.15
CA PRO A 297 33.70 -9.91 4.89
C PRO A 297 33.54 -8.39 4.96
N MET A 298 34.26 -7.73 4.06
CA MET A 298 34.00 -6.37 3.63
C MET A 298 33.09 -6.41 2.40
N GLU A 299 32.01 -5.63 2.41
CA GLU A 299 31.04 -5.55 1.32
C GLU A 299 30.93 -4.13 0.76
N TYR A 300 30.92 -4.01 -0.57
CA TYR A 300 30.74 -2.78 -1.32
C TYR A 300 29.56 -2.92 -2.29
N PHE A 301 28.75 -1.87 -2.39
CA PHE A 301 27.63 -1.80 -3.29
C PHE A 301 27.70 -0.54 -4.14
N PHE A 302 27.40 -0.68 -5.43
CA PHE A 302 27.50 0.41 -6.40
C PHE A 302 26.22 0.51 -7.23
N SER A 303 25.68 1.71 -7.42
CA SER A 303 24.55 1.97 -8.33
C SER A 303 24.88 3.13 -9.28
N ALA A 304 25.44 2.79 -10.44
CA ALA A 304 25.81 3.78 -11.45
C ALA A 304 24.59 4.52 -12.02
N GLU A 305 23.50 3.79 -12.29
CA GLU A 305 22.25 4.41 -12.74
C GLU A 305 21.55 5.22 -11.64
N ASN A 306 22.00 5.13 -10.38
CA ASN A 306 21.40 5.77 -9.22
C ASN A 306 19.88 5.48 -9.09
N ASN A 307 19.47 4.27 -9.47
CA ASN A 307 18.08 3.85 -9.40
C ASN A 307 17.85 2.96 -8.18
N ASN A 308 16.60 2.86 -7.75
CA ASN A 308 16.23 2.13 -6.53
C ASN A 308 16.14 0.61 -6.71
N ASN A 309 16.56 0.06 -7.86
CA ASN A 309 16.38 -1.35 -8.19
C ASN A 309 17.63 -2.06 -8.72
N ARG A 310 18.66 -1.35 -9.17
CA ARG A 310 19.83 -1.90 -9.84
C ARG A 310 21.10 -1.50 -9.11
N PHE A 311 21.94 -2.48 -8.84
CA PHE A 311 23.21 -2.28 -8.17
C PHE A 311 24.15 -3.45 -8.44
N ILE A 312 25.44 -3.22 -8.24
CA ILE A 312 26.49 -4.24 -8.19
C ILE A 312 26.82 -4.47 -6.71
N GLN A 313 26.98 -5.72 -6.31
CA GLN A 313 27.50 -6.12 -5.00
C GLN A 313 28.87 -6.76 -5.18
N TYR A 314 29.79 -6.43 -4.30
CA TYR A 314 31.08 -7.09 -4.14
C TYR A 314 31.31 -7.37 -2.66
N ALA A 315 31.65 -8.60 -2.31
CA ALA A 315 32.00 -9.01 -0.96
C ALA A 315 33.33 -9.74 -0.99
N VAL A 316 34.24 -9.45 -0.05
CA VAL A 316 35.56 -10.10 0.03
C VAL A 316 35.95 -10.37 1.48
N ASN A 317 36.55 -11.54 1.73
CA ASN A 317 37.11 -11.88 3.04
C ASN A 317 38.61 -11.60 3.11
N PHE A 318 39.19 -11.82 4.29
CA PHE A 318 40.62 -11.60 4.55
C PHE A 318 41.56 -12.42 3.65
N ARG A 319 41.14 -13.60 3.19
CA ARG A 319 41.91 -14.44 2.26
C ARG A 319 41.78 -14.01 0.79
N GLY A 320 41.03 -12.95 0.52
CA GLY A 320 40.79 -12.45 -0.84
C GLY A 320 39.77 -13.27 -1.64
N ILE A 321 39.11 -14.26 -1.02
CA ILE A 321 37.97 -14.94 -1.63
C ILE A 321 36.83 -13.94 -1.73
N PHE A 322 36.26 -13.81 -2.93
CA PHE A 322 35.26 -12.79 -3.21
C PHE A 322 34.03 -13.34 -3.91
N PHE A 323 32.90 -12.70 -3.61
CA PHE A 323 31.64 -12.85 -4.30
C PHE A 323 31.31 -11.53 -5.01
N SER A 324 30.78 -11.62 -6.22
CA SER A 324 30.21 -10.47 -6.91
C SER A 324 28.88 -10.84 -7.54
N SER A 325 27.98 -9.87 -7.60
CA SER A 325 26.72 -10.01 -8.33
C SER A 325 26.30 -8.67 -8.92
N ILE A 326 25.46 -8.72 -9.95
CA ILE A 326 24.82 -7.53 -10.50
C ILE A 326 23.31 -7.73 -10.53
N ARG A 327 22.58 -6.76 -9.97
CA ARG A 327 21.13 -6.66 -10.08
C ARG A 327 20.79 -5.69 -11.20
N GLU A 328 20.23 -6.20 -12.28
CA GLU A 328 19.90 -5.40 -13.47
C GLU A 328 18.71 -5.98 -14.23
N TYR A 329 18.21 -5.24 -15.23
CA TYR A 329 17.18 -5.78 -16.11
C TYR A 329 17.78 -6.92 -16.94
N ASP A 330 17.18 -8.10 -16.82
CA ASP A 330 17.53 -9.25 -17.63
C ASP A 330 16.50 -9.37 -18.75
N ALA A 331 16.94 -9.19 -20.00
CA ALA A 331 16.05 -9.25 -21.16
C ALA A 331 15.43 -10.64 -21.37
N LYS A 332 16.09 -11.71 -20.88
CA LYS A 332 15.52 -13.06 -20.93
C LYS A 332 14.47 -13.23 -19.86
N ALA A 333 14.70 -12.74 -18.63
CA ALA A 333 13.76 -12.80 -17.51
C ALA A 333 12.64 -11.74 -17.59
N ALA A 334 12.84 -10.71 -18.42
CA ALA A 334 12.01 -9.52 -18.58
C ALA A 334 11.66 -8.82 -17.25
N THR A 335 12.58 -8.92 -16.29
CA THR A 335 12.46 -8.33 -14.95
C THR A 335 13.84 -8.01 -14.41
N ILE A 336 13.90 -7.29 -13.28
CA ILE A 336 15.15 -6.97 -12.61
C ILE A 336 15.55 -8.15 -11.71
N THR A 337 16.64 -8.83 -12.07
CA THR A 337 17.13 -10.02 -11.37
C THR A 337 18.57 -9.84 -10.92
N ALA A 338 18.98 -10.59 -9.89
CA ALA A 338 20.36 -10.65 -9.43
C ALA A 338 21.11 -11.77 -10.16
N LYS A 339 22.18 -11.42 -10.87
CA LYS A 339 23.07 -12.35 -11.57
C LYS A 339 24.31 -12.59 -10.71
N VAL A 340 24.41 -13.79 -10.15
CA VAL A 340 25.47 -14.19 -9.19
C VAL A 340 26.69 -14.82 -9.87
N ASP A 341 26.61 -15.07 -11.17
CA ASP A 341 27.71 -15.48 -12.04
C ASP A 341 28.53 -14.30 -12.59
N PHE A 342 28.05 -13.07 -12.38
CA PHE A 342 28.77 -11.85 -12.71
C PHE A 342 30.10 -11.78 -11.96
N LYS A 343 31.20 -11.72 -12.71
CA LYS A 343 32.54 -11.51 -12.19
C LYS A 343 32.99 -10.09 -12.52
N ILE A 344 33.17 -9.29 -11.49
CA ILE A 344 33.69 -7.93 -11.66
C ILE A 344 35.21 -7.93 -11.74
N GLU A 345 35.74 -7.21 -12.72
CA GLU A 345 37.17 -6.92 -12.85
C GLU A 345 37.64 -6.04 -11.69
N HIS A 346 38.73 -6.44 -11.04
CA HIS A 346 39.34 -5.71 -9.93
C HIS A 346 40.76 -6.21 -9.65
N GLU A 347 41.59 -5.37 -9.02
CA GLU A 347 42.82 -5.80 -8.34
C GLU A 347 42.67 -5.53 -6.84
N LYS A 348 43.33 -6.33 -6.01
CA LYS A 348 43.22 -6.23 -4.54
C LYS A 348 44.49 -6.67 -3.85
N ALA A 349 44.77 -6.06 -2.70
CA ALA A 349 45.80 -6.49 -1.78
C ALA A 349 45.37 -6.28 -0.33
N PHE A 350 45.88 -7.13 0.55
CA PHE A 350 45.52 -7.15 1.95
C PHE A 350 46.75 -7.26 2.83
N SER A 351 46.70 -6.61 3.98
CA SER A 351 47.64 -6.86 5.06
C SER A 351 46.93 -6.92 6.42
N TYR A 352 47.49 -7.68 7.35
CA TYR A 352 47.07 -7.66 8.74
C TYR A 352 48.26 -7.30 9.62
N LYS A 353 48.23 -6.09 10.18
CA LYS A 353 49.31 -5.56 11.03
C LYS A 353 48.69 -4.71 12.13
N ASN A 354 49.28 -4.75 13.33
CA ASN A 354 48.84 -3.93 14.47
C ASN A 354 47.33 -4.04 14.76
N ASN A 355 46.78 -5.27 14.72
CA ASN A 355 45.36 -5.54 14.94
C ASN A 355 44.43 -4.79 13.97
N LYS A 356 44.90 -4.53 12.74
CA LYS A 356 44.12 -3.94 11.66
C LYS A 356 44.24 -4.77 10.40
N TRP A 357 43.10 -5.07 9.80
CA TRP A 357 43.02 -5.54 8.43
C TRP A 357 42.97 -4.33 7.50
N ILE A 358 43.98 -4.19 6.67
CA ILE A 358 44.05 -3.20 5.60
C ILE A 358 43.67 -3.88 4.29
N ALA A 359 42.76 -3.26 3.54
CA ALA A 359 42.34 -3.70 2.22
C ALA A 359 42.47 -2.55 1.23
N GLU A 360 43.20 -2.76 0.14
CA GLU A 360 43.21 -1.87 -1.02
C GLU A 360 42.61 -2.60 -2.20
N ILE A 361 41.63 -1.98 -2.85
CA ILE A 361 40.93 -2.57 -3.99
C ILE A 361 40.73 -1.50 -5.06
N VAL A 362 41.02 -1.86 -6.29
CA VAL A 362 40.80 -1.02 -7.47
C VAL A 362 39.78 -1.68 -8.39
N TYR A 363 38.85 -0.87 -8.88
CA TYR A 363 37.84 -1.28 -9.85
C TYR A 363 37.92 -0.37 -11.08
N PRO A 364 37.98 -0.91 -12.30
CA PRO A 364 37.73 -0.11 -13.49
C PRO A 364 36.32 0.50 -13.41
N LEU A 365 36.18 1.81 -13.68
CA LEU A 365 34.90 2.51 -13.69
C LEU A 365 33.91 1.86 -14.67
N SER A 366 34.41 1.36 -15.80
CA SER A 366 33.63 0.60 -16.78
C SER A 366 33.07 -0.71 -16.22
N ALA A 367 33.82 -1.40 -15.35
CA ALA A 367 33.37 -2.63 -14.70
C ALA A 367 32.24 -2.34 -13.68
N LEU A 368 32.25 -1.15 -13.08
CA LEU A 368 31.18 -0.63 -12.24
C LEU A 368 30.01 -0.01 -13.02
N LYS A 369 30.12 0.05 -14.36
CA LYS A 369 29.19 0.73 -15.27
C LYS A 369 29.02 2.24 -14.96
N ILE A 370 30.02 2.84 -14.32
CA ILE A 370 30.04 4.27 -14.03
C ILE A 370 30.57 5.01 -15.26
N ASP A 371 29.73 5.84 -15.87
CA ASP A 371 30.13 6.78 -16.91
C ASP A 371 30.06 8.21 -16.38
N LEU A 372 31.25 8.77 -16.09
CA LEU A 372 31.38 10.13 -15.56
C LEU A 372 30.98 11.22 -16.57
N LYS A 373 30.77 10.88 -17.85
CA LYS A 373 30.21 11.82 -18.84
C LYS A 373 28.71 12.03 -18.63
N GLU A 374 28.01 11.00 -18.18
CA GLU A 374 26.57 11.03 -17.92
C GLU A 374 26.29 11.70 -16.57
N ASP A 375 26.68 11.04 -15.48
CA ASP A 375 26.47 11.46 -14.10
C ASP A 375 27.81 11.54 -13.37
N ARG A 376 28.10 12.67 -12.70
CA ARG A 376 29.33 12.85 -11.91
C ARG A 376 29.20 12.34 -10.48
N TYR A 377 28.32 11.37 -10.29
CA TYR A 377 28.05 10.73 -9.01
C TYR A 377 27.48 9.32 -9.20
N ALA A 378 27.72 8.45 -8.21
CA ALA A 378 27.20 7.08 -8.21
C ALA A 378 26.74 6.67 -6.81
N GLY A 379 25.68 5.87 -6.74
CA GLY A 379 25.17 5.32 -5.49
C GLY A 379 26.19 4.38 -4.86
N PHE A 380 26.40 4.50 -3.54
CA PHE A 380 27.40 3.71 -2.83
C PHE A 380 26.98 3.34 -1.40
N GLN A 381 27.35 2.14 -1.00
CA GLN A 381 27.23 1.64 0.37
C GLN A 381 28.41 0.70 0.65
N THR A 382 28.88 0.71 1.89
CA THR A 382 29.92 -0.22 2.35
C THR A 382 29.53 -0.79 3.71
N ALA A 383 29.90 -2.03 3.98
CA ALA A 383 29.74 -2.64 5.29
C ALA A 383 30.92 -3.56 5.66
N GLN A 384 31.25 -3.59 6.94
CA GLN A 384 32.16 -4.58 7.52
C GLN A 384 31.36 -5.46 8.46
N THR A 385 31.37 -6.77 8.19
CA THR A 385 30.74 -7.75 9.07
C THR A 385 31.73 -8.20 10.14
N TYR A 386 31.27 -8.24 11.39
CA TYR A 386 32.02 -8.82 12.52
C TYR A 386 31.27 -10.01 13.07
N HIS A 387 31.99 -11.06 13.42
CA HIS A 387 31.40 -12.30 13.90
C HIS A 387 30.86 -12.11 15.33
N LYS A 388 29.68 -12.67 15.61
CA LYS A 388 28.99 -12.56 16.91
C LYS A 388 29.80 -13.00 18.14
N ALA A 389 30.87 -13.76 17.93
CA ALA A 389 31.77 -14.20 19.01
C ALA A 389 32.79 -13.13 19.44
N ARG A 390 32.92 -12.02 18.68
CA ARG A 390 33.75 -10.88 19.06
C ARG A 390 33.02 -10.16 20.22
N LEU A 391 33.54 -10.28 21.44
CA LEU A 391 32.88 -9.81 22.67
C LEU A 391 33.00 -8.28 22.90
N GLU A 392 33.79 -7.58 22.11
CA GLU A 392 33.95 -6.12 22.21
C GLU A 392 32.75 -5.40 21.58
N GLY A 393 32.04 -4.58 22.36
CA GLY A 393 30.80 -3.94 21.92
C GLY A 393 30.90 -3.02 20.69
N LYS A 394 32.11 -2.60 20.29
CA LYS A 394 32.37 -1.82 19.06
C LYS A 394 32.47 -2.68 17.79
N LEU A 395 32.80 -3.97 17.93
CA LEU A 395 33.03 -4.91 16.81
C LEU A 395 31.71 -5.58 16.41
N LYS A 396 30.77 -4.77 15.97
CA LYS A 396 29.46 -5.19 15.44
C LYS A 396 29.38 -4.81 13.98
N THR A 397 28.57 -5.53 13.19
CA THR A 397 28.46 -5.24 11.76
C THR A 397 28.08 -3.78 11.51
N LEU A 398 28.93 -3.07 10.76
CA LEU A 398 28.78 -1.64 10.49
C LEU A 398 28.42 -1.41 9.03
N SER A 399 27.59 -0.41 8.76
CA SER A 399 27.24 0.06 7.42
C SER A 399 27.38 1.57 7.32
N TRP A 400 27.76 2.12 6.16
CA TRP A 400 27.98 3.56 6.02
C TRP A 400 26.66 4.36 6.05
N CYS A 401 25.63 3.87 5.36
CA CYS A 401 24.30 4.48 5.37
C CYS A 401 23.33 3.64 6.21
N LYS A 402 22.45 4.31 6.96
CA LYS A 402 21.37 3.69 7.76
C LYS A 402 20.46 2.88 6.84
N THR A 403 20.09 1.67 7.24
CA THR A 403 19.31 0.79 6.36
C THR A 403 18.54 -0.29 7.13
N PRO A 404 17.19 -0.31 7.02
CA PRO A 404 16.36 -1.27 7.77
C PRO A 404 16.49 -2.71 7.26
N ARG A 405 16.96 -2.88 6.02
CA ARG A 405 17.29 -4.16 5.39
C ARG A 405 18.62 -4.02 4.67
N PHE A 406 19.44 -5.06 4.65
CA PHE A 406 20.75 -5.03 3.99
C PHE A 406 20.85 -6.07 2.87
N PRO A 407 21.22 -5.68 1.64
CA PRO A 407 21.27 -4.31 1.13
C PRO A 407 19.87 -3.73 0.87
N ASP A 408 19.76 -2.40 0.89
CA ASP A 408 18.61 -1.66 0.36
C ASP A 408 19.12 -0.50 -0.52
N PRO A 409 18.99 -0.57 -1.86
CA PRO A 409 19.51 0.46 -2.76
C PRO A 409 18.86 1.83 -2.55
N THR A 410 17.68 1.91 -1.93
CA THR A 410 17.01 3.20 -1.65
C THR A 410 17.80 4.05 -0.63
N THR A 411 18.60 3.41 0.23
CA THR A 411 19.36 4.07 1.30
C THR A 411 20.82 4.35 0.95
N PHE A 412 21.28 3.94 -0.25
CA PHE A 412 22.67 4.16 -0.65
C PHE A 412 23.01 5.65 -0.67
N GLY A 413 24.17 5.99 -0.12
CA GLY A 413 24.79 7.31 -0.24
C GLY A 413 25.31 7.54 -1.65
N LEU A 414 26.07 8.62 -1.85
CA LEU A 414 26.58 9.04 -3.15
C LEU A 414 28.07 9.31 -3.08
N LEU A 415 28.82 8.70 -4.00
CA LEU A 415 30.17 9.14 -4.36
C LEU A 415 30.04 10.27 -5.38
N VAL A 416 30.71 11.39 -5.16
CA VAL A 416 30.67 12.58 -6.03
C VAL A 416 32.06 12.82 -6.60
N PHE A 417 32.22 12.71 -7.91
CA PHE A 417 33.53 12.65 -8.57
C PHE A 417 34.00 14.03 -9.02
N ASN A 418 35.06 14.54 -8.41
CA ASN A 418 35.60 15.88 -8.67
C ASN A 418 37.10 15.87 -8.94
N SER A 419 37.54 16.60 -9.98
CA SER A 419 38.97 16.77 -10.26
C SER A 419 39.64 17.69 -9.26
N LYS A 420 38.88 18.68 -8.76
CA LYS A 420 39.25 19.58 -7.66
C LYS A 420 38.10 19.71 -6.68
N PRO A 421 38.36 19.94 -5.37
CA PRO A 421 37.31 20.14 -4.40
C PRO A 421 36.30 21.20 -4.85
N PHE A 422 35.00 20.92 -4.70
CA PHE A 422 33.96 21.89 -5.04
C PHE A 422 34.03 23.16 -4.19
N GLY A 423 34.49 23.02 -2.94
CA GLY A 423 34.56 24.08 -1.93
C GLY A 423 33.53 23.91 -0.82
N SER A 424 33.24 24.98 -0.09
CA SER A 424 32.35 24.95 1.09
C SER A 424 30.85 25.04 0.77
N GLY A 425 30.49 25.03 -0.52
CA GLY A 425 29.12 25.12 -1.00
C GLY A 425 28.27 23.92 -0.55
N GLN A 426 27.08 24.20 -0.03
CA GLN A 426 26.14 23.21 0.47
C GLN A 426 24.73 23.45 -0.03
N MET A 427 24.00 22.38 -0.29
CA MET A 427 22.60 22.42 -0.72
C MET A 427 21.71 21.83 0.37
N ALA A 428 20.59 22.49 0.65
CA ALA A 428 19.59 22.02 1.59
C ALA A 428 18.19 22.13 0.99
N LEU A 429 17.43 21.03 1.00
CA LEU A 429 16.04 21.04 0.58
C LEU A 429 15.16 21.67 1.67
N GLN A 430 14.38 22.67 1.29
CA GLN A 430 13.46 23.35 2.21
C GLN A 430 12.07 22.74 2.16
N LYS A 431 11.53 22.57 0.95
CA LYS A 431 10.16 22.06 0.74
C LYS A 431 10.03 21.34 -0.60
N ILE A 432 9.06 20.42 -0.64
CA ILE A 432 8.63 19.72 -1.84
C ILE A 432 7.13 19.95 -2.00
N PHE A 433 6.72 20.30 -3.22
CA PHE A 433 5.32 20.42 -3.59
C PHE A 433 5.02 19.53 -4.77
N LYS A 434 3.75 19.18 -4.89
CA LYS A 434 3.21 18.48 -6.04
C LYS A 434 1.99 19.22 -6.55
N GLU A 435 1.89 19.32 -7.86
CA GLU A 435 0.66 19.70 -8.56
C GLU A 435 0.15 18.50 -9.36
N ASP A 436 -1.04 18.03 -9.05
CA ASP A 436 -1.66 16.86 -9.67
C ASP A 436 -2.18 17.18 -11.09
N LYS A 437 -1.87 16.31 -12.06
CA LYS A 437 -2.34 16.35 -13.45
C LYS A 437 -2.82 14.96 -13.89
N ASN A 438 -3.94 14.49 -13.33
CA ASN A 438 -4.44 13.12 -13.53
C ASN A 438 -3.38 12.06 -13.18
N GLU A 439 -3.02 11.18 -14.13
CA GLU A 439 -1.97 10.16 -13.99
C GLU A 439 -0.55 10.73 -13.95
N LYS A 440 -0.41 12.05 -14.10
CA LYS A 440 0.86 12.79 -14.06
C LYS A 440 0.87 13.82 -12.95
N ALA A 441 2.07 14.29 -12.58
CA ALA A 441 2.24 15.36 -11.62
C ALA A 441 3.48 16.20 -11.95
N ASP A 442 3.39 17.48 -11.59
CA ASP A 442 4.55 18.36 -11.55
C ASP A 442 5.09 18.40 -10.12
N PHE A 443 6.34 18.02 -9.93
CA PHE A 443 7.01 18.11 -8.64
C PHE A 443 7.85 19.38 -8.59
N MET A 444 7.67 20.18 -7.55
CA MET A 444 8.41 21.42 -7.32
C MET A 444 9.26 21.30 -6.06
N PHE A 445 10.45 21.88 -6.10
CA PHE A 445 11.44 21.77 -5.03
C PHE A 445 11.97 23.16 -4.69
N ILE A 446 11.88 23.54 -3.42
CA ILE A 446 12.52 24.75 -2.90
C ILE A 446 13.86 24.34 -2.32
N LEU A 447 14.94 24.79 -2.97
CA LEU A 447 16.31 24.47 -2.63
C LEU A 447 17.01 25.70 -2.07
N GLU A 448 17.69 25.56 -0.95
CA GLU A 448 18.58 26.59 -0.40
C GLU A 448 20.03 26.24 -0.73
N LEU A 449 20.72 27.17 -1.38
CA LEU A 449 22.16 27.14 -1.60
C LEU A 449 22.85 27.95 -0.49
N LYS A 450 23.95 27.44 0.07
CA LYS A 450 24.76 28.10 1.09
C LYS A 450 26.23 28.05 0.73
N LYS A 451 26.94 29.16 0.95
CA LYS A 451 28.39 29.29 0.72
C LYS A 451 28.82 28.99 -0.73
N PHE A 452 27.93 29.18 -1.70
CA PHE A 452 28.31 29.13 -3.11
C PHE A 452 29.05 30.42 -3.47
N GLN A 453 29.93 30.37 -4.47
CA GLN A 453 30.53 31.60 -4.99
C GLN A 453 29.57 32.23 -6.01
N PRO A 454 29.47 33.56 -6.10
CA PRO A 454 28.71 34.19 -7.17
C PRO A 454 29.26 33.79 -8.54
N GLY A 455 28.39 33.41 -9.47
CA GLY A 455 28.81 32.96 -10.80
C GLY A 455 27.75 32.15 -11.54
N THR A 456 28.10 31.73 -12.74
CA THR A 456 27.26 30.88 -13.59
C THR A 456 27.56 29.41 -13.31
N TYR A 457 26.50 28.62 -13.11
CA TYR A 457 26.57 27.19 -12.83
C TYR A 457 25.63 26.42 -13.76
N LYS A 458 25.98 25.16 -14.04
CA LYS A 458 25.10 24.23 -14.74
C LYS A 458 24.37 23.37 -13.72
N LEU A 459 23.03 23.43 -13.72
CA LEU A 459 22.17 22.64 -12.86
C LEU A 459 21.58 21.46 -13.65
N LYS A 460 21.75 20.23 -13.13
CA LYS A 460 21.11 19.02 -13.66
C LYS A 460 20.18 18.43 -12.59
N GLN A 461 18.99 18.03 -13.00
CA GLN A 461 18.01 17.33 -12.18
C GLN A 461 17.80 15.92 -12.72
N LYS A 462 17.65 14.94 -11.83
CA LYS A 462 17.32 13.55 -12.16
C LYS A 462 16.32 12.99 -11.16
N LEU A 463 15.08 12.86 -11.57
CA LEU A 463 14.01 12.22 -10.80
C LEU A 463 13.89 10.75 -11.19
N VAL A 464 13.94 9.86 -10.21
CA VAL A 464 13.65 8.44 -10.33
C VAL A 464 12.29 8.19 -9.71
N ASP A 465 11.33 7.72 -10.51
CA ASP A 465 9.98 7.42 -10.03
C ASP A 465 9.89 6.07 -9.31
N ARG A 466 8.68 5.76 -8.81
CA ARG A 466 8.39 4.52 -8.09
C ARG A 466 8.71 3.23 -8.86
N ALA A 467 8.68 3.28 -10.20
CA ALA A 467 8.97 2.14 -11.07
C ALA A 467 10.45 2.09 -11.49
N GLY A 468 11.24 3.09 -11.09
CA GLY A 468 12.65 3.25 -11.47
C GLY A 468 12.85 3.93 -12.83
N LYS A 469 11.81 4.51 -13.43
CA LYS A 469 11.94 5.31 -14.66
C LYS A 469 12.53 6.67 -14.30
N ILE A 470 13.39 7.17 -15.19
CA ILE A 470 14.20 8.36 -14.95
C ILE A 470 13.72 9.52 -15.82
N ILE A 471 13.54 10.69 -15.19
CA ILE A 471 13.25 11.97 -15.85
C ILE A 471 14.44 12.90 -15.57
N ARG A 472 14.94 13.58 -16.61
CA ARG A 472 16.10 14.48 -16.51
C ARG A 472 15.73 15.87 -16.99
N ASP A 473 16.30 16.87 -16.33
CA ASP A 473 16.24 18.28 -16.73
C ASP A 473 17.63 18.91 -16.56
N THR A 474 17.99 19.87 -17.40
CA THR A 474 19.28 20.57 -17.32
C THR A 474 19.12 22.01 -17.75
N LYS A 475 19.62 22.93 -16.92
CA LYS A 475 19.57 24.37 -17.19
C LYS A 475 20.78 25.10 -16.62
N GLU A 476 21.05 26.27 -17.14
CA GLU A 476 22.03 27.20 -16.57
C GLU A 476 21.38 28.05 -15.48
N ILE A 477 22.10 28.29 -14.39
CA ILE A 477 21.66 29.15 -13.29
C ILE A 477 22.77 30.17 -12.97
N ASN A 478 22.38 31.35 -12.53
CA ASN A 478 23.31 32.40 -12.10
C ASN A 478 23.10 32.67 -10.62
N ILE A 479 24.10 32.33 -9.81
CA ILE A 479 24.09 32.56 -8.36
C ILE A 479 24.67 33.96 -8.11
N LYS A 480 23.90 34.82 -7.44
CA LYS A 480 24.30 36.21 -7.19
C LYS A 480 24.93 36.40 -5.82
N ASN A 481 24.46 35.65 -4.84
CA ASN A 481 24.86 35.77 -3.45
C ASN A 481 25.40 34.44 -2.94
N SER A 482 26.19 34.49 -1.86
CA SER A 482 26.74 33.26 -1.27
C SER A 482 25.68 32.31 -0.72
N SER A 483 24.49 32.83 -0.40
CA SER A 483 23.31 32.04 -0.11
C SER A 483 22.13 32.51 -0.95
N GLU A 484 21.41 31.58 -1.58
CA GLU A 484 20.29 31.88 -2.49
C GLU A 484 19.26 30.75 -2.47
N ILE A 485 17.99 31.08 -2.71
CA ILE A 485 16.91 30.10 -2.80
C ILE A 485 16.56 29.88 -4.27
N LEU A 486 16.55 28.63 -4.70
CA LEU A 486 16.12 28.21 -6.04
C LEU A 486 14.80 27.46 -5.97
N ASN A 487 13.91 27.77 -6.92
CA ASN A 487 12.71 27.00 -7.18
C ASN A 487 12.95 26.13 -8.40
N LEU A 488 12.86 24.82 -8.21
CA LEU A 488 13.06 23.83 -9.26
C LEU A 488 11.76 23.08 -9.53
N GLU A 489 11.61 22.57 -10.73
CA GLU A 489 10.44 21.81 -11.15
C GLU A 489 10.85 20.61 -12.02
N ILE A 490 10.08 19.52 -11.92
CA ILE A 490 10.06 18.39 -12.85
C ILE A 490 8.61 18.21 -13.27
N LYS A 491 8.34 18.31 -14.58
CA LYS A 491 6.99 18.24 -15.14
C LYS A 491 6.62 16.85 -15.60
N ASP A 492 5.31 16.59 -15.58
CA ASP A 492 4.66 15.42 -16.18
C ASP A 492 5.30 14.08 -15.73
N ALA A 493 5.70 14.00 -14.47
CA ALA A 493 6.20 12.78 -13.84
C ALA A 493 5.05 11.83 -13.49
N ASP A 494 5.35 10.53 -13.28
CA ASP A 494 4.35 9.58 -12.79
C ASP A 494 3.76 10.07 -11.46
N ASN A 495 2.43 10.09 -11.36
CA ASN A 495 1.75 10.47 -10.13
C ASN A 495 1.28 9.22 -9.40
N GLY A 496 2.21 8.36 -9.00
CA GLY A 496 1.88 7.14 -8.28
C GLY A 496 2.24 7.19 -6.81
N ASN A 497 1.51 6.48 -5.94
CA ASN A 497 1.98 6.21 -4.58
C ASN A 497 3.30 5.44 -4.64
N GLY A 498 4.30 5.91 -3.91
CA GLY A 498 5.59 5.25 -3.86
C GLY A 498 6.72 6.16 -3.42
N LEU A 499 7.89 5.57 -3.29
CA LEU A 499 9.13 6.29 -3.00
C LEU A 499 9.73 6.81 -4.31
N TYR A 500 10.02 8.10 -4.33
CA TYR A 500 10.71 8.79 -5.42
C TYR A 500 12.07 9.24 -4.93
N THR A 501 13.05 9.26 -5.82
CA THR A 501 14.39 9.77 -5.50
C THR A 501 14.74 10.88 -6.46
N HIS A 502 15.10 12.04 -5.93
CA HIS A 502 15.53 13.18 -6.73
C HIS A 502 17.00 13.49 -6.45
N TYR A 503 17.77 13.63 -7.52
CA TYR A 503 19.15 14.11 -7.49
C TYR A 503 19.24 15.48 -8.16
N ILE A 504 19.87 16.43 -7.48
CA ILE A 504 20.19 17.75 -7.99
C ILE A 504 21.70 17.89 -8.02
N GLN A 505 22.28 18.15 -9.19
CA GLN A 505 23.70 18.40 -9.39
C GLN A 505 23.90 19.85 -9.80
N VAL A 506 24.76 20.57 -9.09
CA VAL A 506 25.22 21.92 -9.47
C VAL A 506 26.69 21.86 -9.81
N GLN A 507 27.03 22.23 -11.05
CA GLN A 507 28.36 22.16 -11.60
C GLN A 507 28.93 23.56 -11.82
N ASN A 508 30.15 23.80 -11.32
CA ASN A 508 30.85 25.08 -11.45
C ASN A 508 31.65 25.16 -12.78
N SER A 509 32.29 26.31 -13.02
CA SER A 509 33.12 26.53 -14.22
C SER A 509 34.40 25.69 -14.28
N GLU A 510 34.82 25.11 -13.15
CA GLU A 510 35.98 24.20 -13.07
C GLU A 510 35.59 22.73 -13.25
N ASP A 511 34.33 22.45 -13.63
CA ASP A 511 33.79 21.09 -13.82
C ASP A 511 33.75 20.25 -12.53
N SER A 512 33.85 20.91 -11.36
CA SER A 512 33.51 20.31 -10.06
C SER A 512 32.02 20.42 -9.80
N VAL A 513 31.46 19.40 -9.14
CA VAL A 513 30.04 19.28 -8.88
C VAL A 513 29.73 19.17 -7.39
N CYS A 514 28.62 19.76 -6.98
CA CYS A 514 27.96 19.53 -5.70
C CYS A 514 26.65 18.79 -5.98
N VAL A 515 26.34 17.74 -5.23
CA VAL A 515 25.15 16.91 -5.45
C VAL A 515 24.34 16.83 -4.18
N LEU A 516 23.01 16.92 -4.32
CA LEU A 516 22.04 16.61 -3.28
C LEU A 516 21.13 15.51 -3.79
N GLY A 517 21.13 14.36 -3.11
CA GLY A 517 20.18 13.28 -3.34
C GLY A 517 19.21 13.17 -2.17
N PHE A 518 17.93 12.99 -2.45
CA PHE A 518 16.93 12.77 -1.40
C PHE A 518 15.77 11.90 -1.89
N ASN A 519 15.17 11.19 -0.94
CA ASN A 519 13.98 10.39 -1.15
C ASN A 519 12.78 11.16 -0.62
N PHE A 520 11.67 11.11 -1.34
CA PHE A 520 10.38 11.61 -0.86
C PHE A 520 9.27 10.64 -1.22
N GLN A 521 8.24 10.59 -0.39
CA GLN A 521 7.10 9.74 -0.62
C GLN A 521 6.03 10.55 -1.36
N ASN A 522 5.64 10.09 -2.56
CA ASN A 522 4.39 10.55 -3.15
C ASN A 522 3.27 9.70 -2.56
N GLN A 523 2.21 10.36 -2.09
CA GLN A 523 0.97 9.71 -1.70
C GLN A 523 -0.19 10.36 -2.44
N MET A 524 -0.98 9.53 -3.10
CA MET A 524 -2.26 9.87 -3.67
C MET A 524 -3.36 9.24 -2.83
N LYS A 525 -4.47 9.95 -2.72
CA LYS A 525 -5.69 9.36 -2.20
C LYS A 525 -6.10 8.22 -3.13
N THR A 526 -6.34 7.04 -2.55
CA THR A 526 -6.96 5.92 -3.28
C THR A 526 -8.29 6.38 -3.86
N GLY A 527 -8.55 6.05 -5.12
CA GLY A 527 -9.87 6.21 -5.72
C GLY A 527 -10.94 5.57 -4.84
N ASP A 528 -12.07 6.24 -4.69
CA ASP A 528 -13.23 5.67 -4.02
C ASP A 528 -14.24 5.25 -5.07
N LEU A 529 -14.30 3.94 -5.30
CA LEU A 529 -15.25 3.30 -6.20
C LEU A 529 -16.38 2.60 -5.43
N PHE A 530 -16.62 2.99 -4.17
CA PHE A 530 -17.75 2.47 -3.42
C PHE A 530 -19.07 2.75 -4.15
N SER A 531 -19.90 1.72 -4.30
CA SER A 531 -21.14 1.75 -5.10
C SER A 531 -20.94 2.07 -6.59
N ALA A 532 -19.70 2.00 -7.09
CA ALA A 532 -19.44 2.11 -8.52
C ALA A 532 -19.93 0.86 -9.25
N ARG A 533 -20.32 1.03 -10.51
CA ARG A 533 -20.83 -0.04 -11.35
C ARG A 533 -19.68 -0.83 -11.96
N ILE A 534 -19.09 -1.69 -11.15
CA ILE A 534 -17.97 -2.54 -11.56
C ILE A 534 -18.46 -3.97 -11.83
N PHE A 535 -17.66 -4.72 -12.57
CA PHE A 535 -17.83 -6.16 -12.75
C PHE A 535 -16.48 -6.81 -12.50
N HIS A 536 -16.48 -8.02 -11.95
CA HIS A 536 -15.27 -8.79 -11.73
C HIS A 536 -15.46 -10.25 -12.11
N PRO A 537 -14.68 -10.81 -13.05
CA PRO A 537 -13.75 -10.12 -13.95
C PRO A 537 -14.38 -8.96 -14.76
N GLU A 538 -13.56 -8.02 -15.22
CA GLU A 538 -14.03 -6.89 -16.03
C GLU A 538 -14.64 -7.41 -17.34
N VAL A 539 -15.85 -6.95 -17.67
CA VAL A 539 -16.55 -7.31 -18.91
C VAL A 539 -15.93 -6.61 -20.12
N LYS A 540 -15.93 -7.26 -21.30
CA LYS A 540 -15.37 -6.66 -22.52
C LYS A 540 -16.08 -5.37 -22.92
N GLN A 541 -17.41 -5.36 -22.88
CA GLN A 541 -18.22 -4.23 -23.35
C GLN A 541 -19.47 -4.05 -22.49
N VAL A 542 -19.74 -2.81 -22.08
CA VAL A 542 -20.96 -2.42 -21.36
C VAL A 542 -21.45 -1.06 -21.81
N LYS A 543 -22.75 -0.94 -22.05
CA LYS A 543 -23.46 0.32 -22.29
C LYS A 543 -24.55 0.48 -21.23
N TRP A 544 -24.42 1.50 -20.40
CA TRP A 544 -25.42 1.83 -19.39
C TRP A 544 -26.57 2.63 -20.00
N GLY A 545 -27.81 2.28 -19.64
CA GLY A 545 -28.99 3.09 -19.89
C GLY A 545 -29.37 3.93 -18.68
N THR A 546 -30.49 4.65 -18.78
CA THR A 546 -31.05 5.49 -17.71
C THR A 546 -32.26 4.88 -17.00
N GLU A 547 -32.89 3.89 -17.63
CA GLU A 547 -34.06 3.18 -17.11
C GLU A 547 -33.67 2.20 -15.99
N VAL A 548 -34.63 1.83 -15.12
CA VAL A 548 -34.42 0.89 -14.01
C VAL A 548 -35.32 -0.34 -14.18
N PHE A 549 -34.74 -1.52 -14.01
CA PHE A 549 -35.42 -2.80 -13.88
C PHE A 549 -35.62 -3.13 -12.40
N TYR A 550 -36.85 -3.43 -11.98
CA TYR A 550 -37.15 -3.76 -10.59
C TYR A 550 -37.17 -5.28 -10.39
N ALA A 551 -36.05 -5.84 -9.95
CA ALA A 551 -35.91 -7.29 -9.79
C ALA A 551 -36.89 -7.86 -8.74
N GLY A 552 -37.09 -7.17 -7.61
CA GLY A 552 -38.00 -7.63 -6.56
C GLY A 552 -39.48 -7.73 -6.97
N LYS A 553 -39.87 -7.17 -8.13
CA LYS A 553 -41.25 -7.23 -8.67
C LYS A 553 -41.48 -8.36 -9.67
N GLN A 554 -40.43 -9.09 -10.05
CA GLN A 554 -40.56 -10.14 -11.06
C GLN A 554 -41.08 -11.43 -10.44
N ASP A 555 -42.02 -12.09 -11.12
CA ASP A 555 -42.65 -13.33 -10.65
C ASP A 555 -42.21 -14.57 -11.44
N VAL A 556 -41.65 -14.35 -12.63
CA VAL A 556 -41.42 -15.41 -13.61
C VAL A 556 -40.03 -15.30 -14.22
N LEU A 557 -39.34 -16.43 -14.32
CA LEU A 557 -38.20 -16.62 -15.22
C LEU A 557 -38.67 -17.45 -16.41
N TYR A 558 -38.51 -16.92 -17.61
CA TYR A 558 -38.85 -17.60 -18.86
C TYR A 558 -37.64 -18.27 -19.49
N VAL A 559 -37.87 -19.48 -20.02
CA VAL A 559 -36.95 -20.20 -20.90
C VAL A 559 -37.70 -20.69 -22.13
N GLU A 560 -37.00 -21.09 -23.19
CA GLU A 560 -37.67 -21.62 -24.39
C GLU A 560 -38.37 -22.95 -24.14
N ASP A 561 -39.41 -23.26 -24.92
CA ASP A 561 -40.06 -24.58 -24.88
C ASP A 561 -39.08 -25.74 -25.09
N LYS A 562 -38.10 -25.51 -25.98
CA LYS A 562 -37.01 -26.44 -26.30
C LYS A 562 -35.83 -26.41 -25.33
N ALA A 563 -35.92 -25.66 -24.22
CA ALA A 563 -34.85 -25.61 -23.22
C ALA A 563 -34.52 -27.01 -22.70
N THR A 564 -33.23 -27.33 -22.63
CA THR A 564 -32.74 -28.65 -22.20
C THR A 564 -32.91 -28.80 -20.69
N GLU A 565 -32.81 -30.03 -20.18
CA GLU A 565 -32.74 -30.25 -18.72
C GLU A 565 -31.59 -29.49 -18.06
N ARG A 566 -30.46 -29.35 -18.78
CA ARG A 566 -29.33 -28.57 -18.28
C ARG A 566 -29.64 -27.08 -18.19
N THR A 567 -30.35 -26.53 -19.19
CA THR A 567 -30.82 -25.14 -19.15
C THR A 567 -31.79 -24.94 -17.98
N LEU A 568 -32.72 -25.88 -17.74
CA LEU A 568 -33.67 -25.81 -16.62
C LEU A 568 -32.96 -25.85 -15.26
N LYS A 569 -31.93 -26.69 -15.10
CA LYS A 569 -31.10 -26.72 -13.88
C LYS A 569 -30.35 -25.40 -13.68
N THR A 570 -29.79 -24.83 -14.74
CA THR A 570 -29.11 -23.53 -14.72
C THR A 570 -30.06 -22.40 -14.31
N ALA A 571 -31.28 -22.40 -14.85
CA ALA A 571 -32.33 -21.48 -14.45
C ALA A 571 -32.69 -21.64 -12.96
N GLY A 572 -32.82 -22.87 -12.46
CA GLY A 572 -33.08 -23.15 -11.05
C GLY A 572 -32.00 -22.60 -10.11
N MET A 573 -30.73 -22.81 -10.41
CA MET A 573 -29.61 -22.25 -9.63
C MET A 573 -29.64 -20.71 -9.63
N PHE A 574 -29.91 -20.10 -10.78
CA PHE A 574 -30.09 -18.64 -10.85
C PHE A 574 -31.26 -18.17 -9.99
N MET A 575 -32.40 -18.85 -10.02
CA MET A 575 -33.59 -18.49 -9.23
C MET A 575 -33.33 -18.57 -7.71
N GLU A 576 -32.54 -19.55 -7.26
CA GLU A 576 -32.14 -19.66 -5.86
C GLU A 576 -31.31 -18.46 -5.41
N LYS A 577 -30.27 -18.11 -6.18
CA LYS A 577 -29.45 -16.92 -5.91
C LYS A 577 -30.25 -15.63 -6.02
N TYR A 578 -31.12 -15.54 -7.01
CA TYR A 578 -32.03 -14.43 -7.18
C TYR A 578 -32.91 -14.23 -5.93
N TYR A 579 -33.47 -15.30 -5.39
CA TYR A 579 -34.21 -15.26 -4.13
C TYR A 579 -33.32 -14.79 -2.98
N GLY A 580 -32.10 -15.29 -2.86
CA GLY A 580 -31.13 -14.87 -1.84
C GLY A 580 -30.88 -13.35 -1.81
N TYR A 581 -30.83 -12.69 -2.97
CA TYR A 581 -30.58 -11.24 -3.04
C TYR A 581 -31.83 -10.35 -3.10
N THR A 582 -32.98 -10.87 -3.55
CA THR A 582 -34.21 -10.07 -3.74
C THR A 582 -35.31 -10.39 -2.72
N GLY A 583 -35.19 -11.53 -2.03
CA GLY A 583 -36.27 -12.13 -1.25
C GLY A 583 -37.49 -12.55 -2.10
N LYS A 584 -37.36 -12.59 -3.44
CA LYS A 584 -38.45 -12.91 -4.36
C LYS A 584 -38.25 -14.29 -4.99
N LYS A 585 -39.21 -15.19 -4.74
CA LYS A 585 -39.24 -16.51 -5.38
C LYS A 585 -39.85 -16.39 -6.76
N LEU A 586 -39.06 -16.76 -7.78
CA LEU A 586 -39.52 -16.82 -9.17
C LEU A 586 -40.21 -18.16 -9.42
N SER A 587 -41.13 -18.18 -10.38
CA SER A 587 -41.61 -19.41 -11.02
C SER A 587 -40.92 -19.61 -12.38
N LEU A 588 -40.57 -20.85 -12.72
CA LEU A 588 -39.97 -21.17 -14.01
C LEU A 588 -41.08 -21.48 -15.02
N LYS A 589 -41.10 -20.79 -16.17
CA LYS A 589 -42.05 -21.05 -17.26
C LYS A 589 -41.33 -21.25 -18.59
N LYS A 590 -41.86 -22.17 -19.39
CA LYS A 590 -41.48 -22.34 -20.79
C LYS A 590 -42.38 -21.46 -21.68
N SER A 591 -41.80 -20.88 -22.73
CA SER A 591 -42.56 -20.10 -23.72
C SER A 591 -42.13 -20.42 -25.15
N GLY A 592 -43.11 -20.60 -26.03
CA GLY A 592 -42.93 -20.73 -27.48
C GLY A 592 -42.75 -19.40 -28.20
N ASN A 593 -43.08 -18.27 -27.55
CA ASN A 593 -42.96 -16.91 -28.09
C ASN A 593 -42.05 -16.04 -27.21
N ILE A 594 -40.89 -16.57 -26.84
CA ILE A 594 -40.00 -16.01 -25.81
C ILE A 594 -39.61 -14.54 -26.02
N GLU A 595 -39.54 -14.07 -27.27
CA GLU A 595 -39.18 -12.69 -27.60
C GLU A 595 -40.23 -11.65 -27.15
N GLN A 596 -41.49 -12.08 -27.02
CA GLN A 596 -42.63 -11.24 -26.58
C GLN A 596 -42.81 -11.22 -25.05
N GLU A 597 -42.17 -12.14 -24.33
CA GLU A 597 -42.27 -12.21 -22.87
C GLU A 597 -41.66 -10.98 -22.21
N LYS A 598 -42.22 -10.63 -21.05
CA LYS A 598 -41.76 -9.56 -20.16
C LYS A 598 -41.41 -10.19 -18.81
N SER A 599 -40.47 -9.62 -18.05
CA SER A 599 -39.75 -10.22 -16.90
C SER A 599 -38.33 -10.72 -17.26
N LEU A 600 -37.80 -11.68 -16.50
CA LEU A 600 -36.52 -12.33 -16.72
C LEU A 600 -36.62 -13.42 -17.77
N ILE A 601 -35.65 -13.45 -18.68
CA ILE A 601 -35.58 -14.42 -19.77
C ILE A 601 -34.17 -15.00 -19.83
N MET A 602 -34.08 -16.33 -19.94
CA MET A 602 -32.84 -17.08 -20.11
C MET A 602 -32.90 -17.88 -21.41
N ILE A 603 -32.01 -17.58 -22.37
CA ILE A 603 -31.96 -18.26 -23.68
C ILE A 603 -30.54 -18.58 -24.16
N ILE A 604 -30.42 -19.57 -25.04
CA ILE A 604 -29.20 -19.88 -25.78
C ILE A 604 -29.35 -19.41 -27.23
N ARG A 605 -28.38 -18.65 -27.74
CA ARG A 605 -28.35 -18.15 -29.10
C ARG A 605 -26.94 -18.12 -29.66
N ASP A 606 -26.85 -18.26 -30.98
CA ASP A 606 -25.59 -18.20 -31.70
C ASP A 606 -25.08 -16.78 -31.94
N SER A 607 -26.01 -15.84 -32.17
CA SER A 607 -25.78 -14.42 -32.37
C SER A 607 -26.82 -13.58 -31.61
N VAL A 608 -26.49 -12.31 -31.38
CA VAL A 608 -27.31 -11.32 -30.68
C VAL A 608 -27.23 -9.97 -31.37
N LEU A 609 -28.17 -9.06 -31.08
CA LEU A 609 -28.09 -7.67 -31.52
C LEU A 609 -27.48 -6.81 -30.40
N TRP A 610 -26.18 -6.53 -30.47
CA TRP A 610 -25.50 -5.60 -29.56
C TRP A 610 -25.41 -4.21 -30.20
N SER A 611 -25.94 -3.17 -29.54
CA SER A 611 -25.95 -1.80 -30.09
C SER A 611 -26.47 -1.72 -31.52
N ALA A 612 -27.55 -2.47 -31.80
CA ALA A 612 -28.21 -2.59 -33.12
C ALA A 612 -27.36 -3.23 -34.24
N LYS A 613 -26.26 -3.89 -33.89
CA LYS A 613 -25.43 -4.69 -34.81
C LYS A 613 -25.49 -6.16 -34.42
N GLU A 614 -25.57 -7.05 -35.40
CA GLU A 614 -25.47 -8.48 -35.15
C GLU A 614 -24.03 -8.85 -34.74
N GLU A 615 -23.91 -9.51 -33.60
CA GLU A 615 -22.66 -10.00 -33.03
C GLU A 615 -22.77 -11.50 -32.77
N LYS A 616 -21.77 -12.27 -33.22
CA LYS A 616 -21.69 -13.70 -32.96
C LYS A 616 -21.08 -13.94 -31.59
N LEU A 617 -21.76 -14.70 -30.73
CA LEU A 617 -21.23 -15.03 -29.42
C LEU A 617 -20.10 -16.06 -29.53
N LYS A 618 -19.02 -15.84 -28.76
CA LYS A 618 -17.90 -16.77 -28.63
C LYS A 618 -18.23 -17.87 -27.61
N PRO A 619 -17.52 -19.02 -27.59
CA PRO A 619 -17.70 -20.05 -26.57
C PRO A 619 -17.62 -19.47 -25.16
N GLU A 620 -18.48 -19.94 -24.24
CA GLU A 620 -18.66 -19.38 -22.89
C GLU A 620 -19.08 -17.89 -22.85
N GLY A 621 -19.23 -17.26 -24.02
CA GLY A 621 -19.61 -15.86 -24.17
C GLY A 621 -21.10 -15.66 -23.97
N TYR A 622 -21.44 -14.44 -23.59
CA TYR A 622 -22.81 -14.09 -23.25
C TYR A 622 -23.13 -12.63 -23.56
N TYR A 623 -24.42 -12.37 -23.61
CA TYR A 623 -25.02 -11.07 -23.79
C TYR A 623 -26.13 -10.86 -22.78
N ILE A 624 -26.19 -9.66 -22.20
CA ILE A 624 -27.24 -9.27 -21.25
C ILE A 624 -27.86 -7.98 -21.74
N LYS A 625 -29.19 -7.94 -21.79
CA LYS A 625 -29.96 -6.71 -22.01
C LYS A 625 -30.95 -6.51 -20.87
N ILE A 626 -30.69 -5.52 -20.03
CA ILE A 626 -31.57 -5.08 -18.95
C ILE A 626 -32.32 -3.85 -19.45
N ALA A 627 -33.64 -3.95 -19.58
CA ALA A 627 -34.58 -2.87 -19.86
C ALA A 627 -35.56 -2.72 -18.69
N ASN A 628 -36.46 -1.73 -18.72
CA ASN A 628 -37.41 -1.50 -17.62
C ASN A 628 -38.43 -2.63 -17.43
N ASP A 629 -38.87 -3.28 -18.52
CA ASP A 629 -39.89 -4.32 -18.51
C ASP A 629 -39.35 -5.74 -18.66
N LYS A 630 -38.09 -5.91 -19.11
CA LYS A 630 -37.45 -7.22 -19.22
C LYS A 630 -35.93 -7.21 -19.04
N ALA A 631 -35.41 -8.31 -18.51
CA ALA A 631 -33.98 -8.60 -18.45
C ALA A 631 -33.69 -9.91 -19.21
N LEU A 632 -33.03 -9.78 -20.36
CA LEU A 632 -32.67 -10.87 -21.25
C LEU A 632 -31.23 -11.31 -20.97
N LEU A 633 -31.07 -12.58 -20.56
CA LEU A 633 -29.80 -13.24 -20.33
C LEU A 633 -29.58 -14.27 -21.44
N THR A 634 -28.63 -14.01 -22.32
CA THR A 634 -28.35 -14.86 -23.49
C THR A 634 -26.94 -15.44 -23.39
N GLY A 635 -26.82 -16.76 -23.46
CA GLY A 635 -25.54 -17.45 -23.58
C GLY A 635 -25.31 -18.00 -24.99
N ARG A 636 -24.04 -18.15 -25.38
CA ARG A 636 -23.67 -18.98 -26.54
C ARG A 636 -24.00 -20.45 -26.32
N ASP A 637 -23.81 -20.89 -25.08
CA ASP A 637 -23.91 -22.27 -24.61
C ASP A 637 -24.37 -22.27 -23.14
N GLU A 638 -24.46 -23.47 -22.56
CA GLU A 638 -24.89 -23.67 -21.18
C GLU A 638 -23.97 -22.96 -20.15
N SER A 639 -22.67 -22.88 -20.40
CA SER A 639 -21.75 -22.10 -19.56
C SER A 639 -21.93 -20.59 -19.73
N GLY A 640 -22.14 -20.12 -20.96
CA GLY A 640 -22.37 -18.71 -21.25
C GLY A 640 -23.63 -18.20 -20.57
N ILE A 641 -24.73 -18.95 -20.58
CA ILE A 641 -25.96 -18.51 -19.92
C ILE A 641 -25.83 -18.49 -18.38
N PHE A 642 -25.06 -19.42 -17.82
CA PHE A 642 -24.69 -19.40 -16.40
C PHE A 642 -23.85 -18.16 -16.03
N TYR A 643 -22.85 -17.82 -16.85
CA TYR A 643 -22.03 -16.61 -16.67
C TYR A 643 -22.82 -15.31 -16.88
N ALA A 644 -23.86 -15.32 -17.72
CA ALA A 644 -24.81 -14.23 -17.83
C ALA A 644 -25.56 -14.01 -16.50
N GLY A 645 -26.02 -15.09 -15.87
CA GLY A 645 -26.65 -15.07 -14.56
C GLY A 645 -25.75 -14.47 -13.48
N ILE A 646 -24.49 -14.93 -13.38
CA ILE A 646 -23.49 -14.38 -12.44
C ILE A 646 -23.33 -12.87 -12.63
N THR A 647 -23.22 -12.40 -13.87
CA THR A 647 -22.99 -10.99 -14.18
C THR A 647 -24.22 -10.13 -13.87
N PHE A 648 -25.43 -10.65 -14.11
CA PHE A 648 -26.66 -10.01 -13.65
C PHE A 648 -26.70 -9.90 -12.11
N LEU A 649 -26.32 -10.94 -11.38
CA LEU A 649 -26.24 -10.91 -9.91
C LEU A 649 -25.15 -9.94 -9.39
N GLN A 650 -24.08 -9.70 -10.16
CA GLN A 650 -23.14 -8.61 -9.86
C GLN A 650 -23.79 -7.24 -10.08
N ALA A 651 -24.51 -7.04 -11.20
CA ALA A 651 -25.23 -5.79 -11.45
C ALA A 651 -26.24 -5.45 -10.35
N LEU A 652 -26.91 -6.47 -9.80
CA LEU A 652 -27.83 -6.35 -8.66
C LEU A 652 -27.15 -5.86 -7.37
N ARG A 653 -25.86 -6.14 -7.19
CA ARG A 653 -25.08 -5.79 -5.99
C ARG A 653 -24.32 -4.48 -6.11
N ASN A 654 -24.17 -3.93 -7.32
CA ASN A 654 -23.34 -2.74 -7.58
C ASN A 654 -23.78 -1.49 -6.82
N SER A 655 -25.06 -1.34 -6.48
CA SER A 655 -25.51 -0.22 -5.65
C SER A 655 -24.99 -0.28 -4.22
N MET A 656 -24.48 -1.44 -3.79
CA MET A 656 -24.08 -1.74 -2.41
C MET A 656 -25.21 -1.60 -1.38
N LYS A 657 -26.45 -1.44 -1.85
CA LYS A 657 -27.66 -1.24 -1.04
C LYS A 657 -28.61 -2.40 -1.21
N ILE A 658 -29.31 -2.74 -0.13
CA ILE A 658 -30.52 -3.55 -0.20
C ILE A 658 -31.69 -2.56 -0.17
N GLU A 659 -32.31 -2.36 -1.33
CA GLU A 659 -33.39 -1.39 -1.52
C GLU A 659 -34.70 -2.12 -1.83
N LYS A 660 -35.83 -1.47 -1.53
CA LYS A 660 -37.15 -1.96 -1.88
C LYS A 660 -37.22 -2.27 -3.38
N ASP A 661 -37.78 -3.43 -3.71
CA ASP A 661 -37.95 -3.94 -5.08
C ASP A 661 -36.66 -4.16 -5.87
N SER A 662 -35.48 -4.11 -5.21
CA SER A 662 -34.16 -4.45 -5.77
C SER A 662 -33.89 -3.86 -7.16
N PRO A 663 -33.71 -2.54 -7.27
CA PRO A 663 -33.52 -1.86 -8.55
C PRO A 663 -32.17 -2.23 -9.19
N VAL A 664 -32.20 -2.51 -10.49
CA VAL A 664 -31.02 -2.75 -11.34
C VAL A 664 -31.08 -1.78 -12.50
N LEU A 665 -30.01 -1.02 -12.73
CA LEU A 665 -29.99 -0.10 -13.86
C LEU A 665 -29.96 -0.86 -15.18
N SER A 666 -30.69 -0.34 -16.17
CA SER A 666 -30.63 -0.80 -17.55
C SER A 666 -29.20 -0.80 -18.09
N ALA A 667 -28.87 -1.86 -18.81
CA ALA A 667 -27.54 -2.08 -19.35
C ALA A 667 -27.60 -3.05 -20.53
N GLU A 668 -26.68 -2.87 -21.46
CA GLU A 668 -26.37 -3.83 -22.52
C GLU A 668 -24.93 -4.27 -22.36
N ILE A 669 -24.70 -5.57 -22.15
CA ILE A 669 -23.37 -6.15 -21.84
C ILE A 669 -23.08 -7.24 -22.85
N LEU A 670 -21.87 -7.24 -23.41
CA LEU A 670 -21.35 -8.28 -24.29
C LEU A 670 -19.98 -8.72 -23.75
N ASP A 671 -19.80 -10.01 -23.49
CA ASP A 671 -18.62 -10.50 -22.78
C ASP A 671 -18.24 -11.95 -23.12
N TRP A 672 -16.96 -12.28 -22.96
CA TRP A 672 -16.38 -13.61 -23.20
C TRP A 672 -14.97 -13.70 -22.60
N PRO A 673 -14.46 -14.91 -22.25
CA PRO A 673 -13.09 -15.07 -21.78
C PRO A 673 -12.07 -14.99 -22.92
N ASP A 674 -10.89 -14.42 -22.67
CA ASP A 674 -9.76 -14.47 -23.62
C ASP A 674 -9.09 -15.87 -23.67
N ILE A 675 -9.17 -16.64 -22.59
CA ILE A 675 -8.62 -18.01 -22.50
C ILE A 675 -9.65 -19.00 -21.94
N SER A 676 -9.72 -20.17 -22.56
CA SER A 676 -10.72 -21.20 -22.24
C SER A 676 -10.39 -22.06 -21.02
N VAL A 677 -9.16 -21.98 -20.50
CA VAL A 677 -8.73 -22.76 -19.33
C VAL A 677 -8.33 -21.81 -18.21
N ARG A 678 -9.10 -21.82 -17.14
CA ARG A 678 -8.97 -20.88 -16.03
C ARG A 678 -8.98 -21.63 -14.71
N PRO A 679 -7.83 -22.22 -14.28
CA PRO A 679 -7.74 -23.03 -13.08
C PRO A 679 -7.61 -22.21 -11.79
N VAL A 680 -8.15 -22.76 -10.70
CA VAL A 680 -7.79 -22.36 -9.33
C VAL A 680 -7.29 -23.61 -8.61
N LYS A 681 -6.04 -23.62 -8.14
CA LYS A 681 -5.53 -24.66 -7.23
C LYS A 681 -5.59 -24.13 -5.80
N LEU A 682 -6.42 -24.73 -4.97
CA LEU A 682 -6.51 -24.38 -3.56
C LEU A 682 -5.63 -25.31 -2.73
N PHE A 683 -4.55 -24.77 -2.16
CA PHE A 683 -3.78 -25.48 -1.14
C PHE A 683 -4.49 -25.38 0.20
N HIS A 684 -5.28 -26.39 0.57
CA HIS A 684 -6.15 -26.31 1.72
C HIS A 684 -6.24 -27.64 2.47
N PRO A 685 -5.65 -27.75 3.66
CA PRO A 685 -4.93 -26.74 4.46
C PRO A 685 -3.40 -26.84 4.29
N LEU A 686 -2.66 -25.75 4.53
CA LEU A 686 -1.19 -25.77 4.51
C LEU A 686 -0.63 -26.43 5.78
N LEU A 687 -0.36 -27.73 5.75
CA LEU A 687 0.06 -28.51 6.93
C LEU A 687 1.51 -28.91 6.89
N LYS A 688 2.19 -28.83 8.04
CA LYS A 688 3.61 -29.16 8.16
C LYS A 688 3.93 -30.34 9.08
N GLU A 689 2.99 -30.80 9.91
CA GLU A 689 3.29 -31.78 10.96
C GLU A 689 2.27 -32.91 11.08
N LYS A 690 2.77 -34.08 11.47
CA LYS A 690 2.00 -35.24 11.91
C LYS A 690 1.24 -34.82 13.18
N TYR A 691 -0.10 -34.77 13.12
CA TYR A 691 -1.00 -34.37 14.23
C TYR A 691 -1.24 -32.87 14.44
N TRP A 692 -1.45 -32.13 13.35
CA TRP A 692 -1.97 -30.78 13.44
C TRP A 692 -3.35 -30.69 14.12
N ILE A 693 -3.59 -29.56 14.79
CA ILE A 693 -4.87 -29.19 15.43
C ILE A 693 -5.45 -28.00 14.67
N ILE A 694 -6.61 -28.20 14.03
CA ILE A 694 -7.41 -27.10 13.49
C ILE A 694 -8.07 -26.38 14.66
N LYS A 695 -7.79 -25.08 14.82
CA LYS A 695 -8.42 -24.27 15.88
C LYS A 695 -9.75 -23.67 15.41
N ASP A 696 -9.82 -23.20 14.16
CA ASP A 696 -11.11 -22.84 13.55
C ASP A 696 -11.70 -24.02 12.79
N LYS A 697 -12.66 -24.70 13.39
CA LYS A 697 -13.40 -25.76 12.68
C LYS A 697 -14.05 -25.18 11.42
N TYR A 698 -13.98 -25.94 10.34
CA TYR A 698 -14.62 -25.65 9.07
C TYR A 698 -15.23 -26.92 8.50
N THR A 699 -16.18 -26.73 7.60
CA THR A 699 -17.03 -27.78 7.04
C THR A 699 -16.86 -27.86 5.52
N ILE A 700 -17.54 -28.83 4.91
CA ILE A 700 -17.66 -28.88 3.45
C ILE A 700 -18.41 -27.68 2.89
N GLN A 701 -19.39 -27.15 3.64
CA GLN A 701 -20.14 -25.95 3.24
C GLN A 701 -19.23 -24.74 3.17
N ASP A 702 -18.32 -24.55 4.13
CA ASP A 702 -17.35 -23.44 4.09
C ASP A 702 -16.45 -23.50 2.86
N LEU A 703 -16.03 -24.70 2.44
CA LEU A 703 -15.27 -24.90 1.21
C LEU A 703 -16.11 -24.60 -0.03
N MET A 704 -17.37 -25.01 -0.06
CA MET A 704 -18.30 -24.73 -1.15
C MET A 704 -18.58 -23.23 -1.27
N ASP A 705 -18.87 -22.54 -0.16
CA ASP A 705 -19.11 -21.10 -0.11
C ASP A 705 -17.89 -20.30 -0.59
N TRP A 706 -16.71 -20.69 -0.13
CA TRP A 706 -15.47 -20.08 -0.60
C TRP A 706 -15.25 -20.30 -2.10
N THR A 707 -15.46 -21.53 -2.58
CA THR A 707 -15.29 -21.91 -3.98
C THR A 707 -16.29 -21.18 -4.87
N GLU A 708 -17.54 -21.08 -4.43
CA GLU A 708 -18.57 -20.35 -5.12
C GLU A 708 -18.19 -18.88 -5.28
N LYS A 709 -17.80 -18.26 -4.18
CA LYS A 709 -17.49 -16.83 -4.14
C LYS A 709 -16.26 -16.45 -4.95
N TYR A 710 -15.18 -17.22 -4.83
CA TYR A 710 -13.86 -16.81 -5.32
C TYR A 710 -13.37 -17.57 -6.56
N ALA A 711 -14.05 -18.66 -6.96
CA ALA A 711 -13.76 -19.36 -8.21
C ALA A 711 -14.96 -19.32 -9.17
N ILE A 712 -16.12 -19.85 -8.77
CA ILE A 712 -17.29 -20.01 -9.66
C ILE A 712 -17.85 -18.65 -10.08
N ASN A 713 -18.16 -17.78 -9.12
CA ASN A 713 -18.67 -16.42 -9.39
C ASN A 713 -17.63 -15.52 -10.07
N MET A 714 -16.36 -15.93 -10.04
CA MET A 714 -15.25 -15.29 -10.76
C MET A 714 -15.03 -15.92 -12.15
N LYS A 715 -15.93 -16.81 -12.58
CA LYS A 715 -15.96 -17.49 -13.88
C LYS A 715 -14.72 -18.36 -14.15
N MET A 716 -14.10 -18.90 -13.10
CA MET A 716 -13.06 -19.93 -13.21
C MET A 716 -13.73 -21.28 -13.51
N ASN A 717 -13.11 -22.12 -14.33
CA ASN A 717 -13.76 -23.33 -14.88
C ASN A 717 -13.02 -24.64 -14.57
N ILE A 718 -11.95 -24.58 -13.80
CA ILE A 718 -11.25 -25.75 -13.25
C ILE A 718 -10.91 -25.46 -11.79
N PHE A 719 -11.17 -26.42 -10.91
CA PHE A 719 -10.82 -26.32 -9.49
C PHE A 719 -10.02 -27.53 -9.06
N ILE A 720 -8.80 -27.30 -8.58
CA ILE A 720 -7.89 -28.36 -8.12
C ILE A 720 -7.75 -28.21 -6.61
N LEU A 721 -8.28 -29.18 -5.86
CA LEU A 721 -8.19 -29.18 -4.40
C LEU A 721 -6.92 -29.93 -3.96
N ASP A 722 -6.04 -29.27 -3.22
CA ASP A 722 -5.00 -29.98 -2.45
C ASP A 722 -5.46 -30.06 -0.99
N ALA A 723 -6.20 -31.12 -0.68
CA ALA A 723 -6.68 -31.44 0.67
C ALA A 723 -6.21 -32.82 1.12
N SER A 724 -5.09 -33.28 0.56
CA SER A 724 -4.51 -34.60 0.76
C SER A 724 -4.33 -34.99 2.23
N SER A 725 -4.12 -34.01 3.12
CA SER A 725 -3.95 -34.16 4.57
C SER A 725 -5.18 -33.76 5.41
N ALA A 726 -6.31 -33.45 4.76
CA ALA A 726 -7.58 -33.07 5.41
C ALA A 726 -8.76 -34.00 5.09
N VAL A 727 -8.55 -34.98 4.20
CA VAL A 727 -9.55 -35.99 3.85
C VAL A 727 -9.30 -37.28 4.63
N LYS A 728 -10.35 -37.87 5.18
CA LYS A 728 -10.34 -39.19 5.81
C LYS A 728 -10.44 -40.27 4.73
N TYR A 729 -9.34 -41.00 4.53
CA TYR A 729 -9.28 -42.14 3.62
C TYR A 729 -9.93 -43.38 4.26
N GLU A 730 -10.72 -44.12 3.49
CA GLU A 730 -11.47 -45.28 3.96
C GLU A 730 -10.63 -46.56 3.89
N LYS A 731 -9.87 -46.73 2.80
CA LYS A 731 -8.99 -47.89 2.58
C LYS A 731 -7.63 -47.69 3.28
N ASN A 732 -7.09 -46.47 3.30
CA ASN A 732 -5.83 -46.17 4.01
C ASN A 732 -6.00 -45.41 5.33
N LYS A 733 -6.58 -46.07 6.34
CA LYS A 733 -6.85 -45.48 7.66
C LYS A 733 -5.61 -45.01 8.43
N LYS A 734 -4.40 -45.47 8.07
CA LYS A 734 -3.15 -45.03 8.72
C LYS A 734 -2.83 -43.57 8.41
N LEU A 735 -3.36 -43.02 7.31
CA LEU A 735 -3.24 -41.59 6.98
C LEU A 735 -4.19 -40.70 7.79
N ASN A 736 -5.16 -41.26 8.54
CA ASN A 736 -6.20 -40.47 9.17
C ASN A 736 -5.78 -39.87 10.52
N ASN A 737 -6.30 -38.67 10.80
CA ASN A 737 -6.20 -37.95 12.07
C ASN A 737 -7.62 -37.55 12.54
N PRO A 738 -7.94 -37.61 13.85
CA PRO A 738 -9.22 -37.15 14.41
C PRO A 738 -9.68 -35.75 13.95
N ASN A 739 -8.74 -34.84 13.69
CA ASN A 739 -9.04 -33.44 13.33
C ASN A 739 -9.34 -33.23 11.84
N MET A 740 -9.30 -34.27 11.00
CA MET A 740 -9.61 -34.12 9.57
C MET A 740 -11.09 -33.74 9.37
N PRO A 741 -11.38 -32.65 8.63
CA PRO A 741 -12.73 -32.13 8.47
C PRO A 741 -13.54 -32.85 7.38
N TYR A 742 -12.89 -33.49 6.42
CA TYR A 742 -13.58 -34.02 5.23
C TYR A 742 -13.62 -35.55 5.19
N THR A 743 -14.78 -36.08 4.82
CA THR A 743 -14.98 -37.49 4.47
C THR A 743 -14.92 -37.70 2.96
N MET A 744 -14.85 -38.96 2.51
CA MET A 744 -14.98 -39.27 1.08
C MET A 744 -16.36 -38.84 0.53
N SER A 745 -17.44 -38.97 1.31
CA SER A 745 -18.76 -38.46 0.93
C SER A 745 -18.75 -36.96 0.69
N ASP A 746 -18.06 -36.18 1.52
CA ASP A 746 -17.91 -34.73 1.33
C ASP A 746 -17.18 -34.41 0.02
N MET A 747 -16.15 -35.18 -0.31
CA MET A 747 -15.41 -35.02 -1.58
C MET A 747 -16.30 -35.32 -2.79
N LYS A 748 -17.18 -36.31 -2.69
CA LYS A 748 -18.18 -36.59 -3.73
C LYS A 748 -19.15 -35.40 -3.90
N ILE A 749 -19.73 -34.91 -2.80
CA ILE A 749 -20.64 -33.75 -2.79
C ILE A 749 -19.96 -32.54 -3.44
N PHE A 750 -18.71 -32.28 -3.09
CA PHE A 750 -17.95 -31.17 -3.65
C PHE A 750 -17.67 -31.34 -5.15
N ALA A 751 -17.29 -32.53 -5.60
CA ALA A 751 -17.07 -32.79 -7.02
C ALA A 751 -18.36 -32.64 -7.85
N ASP A 752 -19.50 -33.09 -7.32
CA ASP A 752 -20.80 -32.91 -7.95
C ASP A 752 -21.17 -31.42 -8.01
N PHE A 753 -21.02 -30.70 -6.89
CA PHE A 753 -21.21 -29.26 -6.83
C PHE A 753 -20.40 -28.52 -7.90
N LEU A 754 -19.11 -28.85 -8.08
CA LEU A 754 -18.28 -28.21 -9.11
C LEU A 754 -18.84 -28.45 -10.54
N ARG A 755 -19.18 -29.70 -10.88
CA ARG A 755 -19.74 -30.02 -12.20
C ARG A 755 -21.06 -29.32 -12.46
N GLU A 756 -21.90 -29.22 -11.44
CA GLU A 756 -23.17 -28.51 -11.50
C GLU A 756 -23.01 -27.02 -11.80
N HIS A 757 -21.82 -26.45 -11.56
CA HIS A 757 -21.48 -25.06 -11.83
C HIS A 757 -20.51 -24.90 -13.02
N PHE A 758 -20.43 -25.90 -13.90
CA PHE A 758 -19.52 -25.91 -15.07
C PHE A 758 -18.03 -25.82 -14.72
N VAL A 759 -17.65 -26.25 -13.51
CA VAL A 759 -16.27 -26.32 -13.06
C VAL A 759 -15.80 -27.76 -13.07
N LYS A 760 -14.65 -28.02 -13.70
CA LYS A 760 -14.05 -29.35 -13.74
C LYS A 760 -13.34 -29.66 -12.43
N PRO A 761 -13.70 -30.74 -11.72
CA PRO A 761 -13.02 -31.13 -10.48
C PRO A 761 -11.61 -31.68 -10.76
N GLY A 762 -10.68 -31.32 -9.90
CA GLY A 762 -9.35 -31.89 -9.83
C GLY A 762 -8.87 -32.03 -8.40
N PHE A 763 -7.85 -32.87 -8.18
CA PHE A 763 -7.24 -33.07 -6.87
C PHE A 763 -5.71 -33.08 -6.98
N SER A 764 -5.04 -32.66 -5.91
CA SER A 764 -3.58 -32.55 -5.84
C SER A 764 -3.03 -33.24 -4.61
N TRP A 765 -1.83 -33.79 -4.76
CA TRP A 765 -0.94 -34.18 -3.68
C TRP A 765 0.42 -33.56 -3.95
N GLU A 766 1.16 -33.27 -2.89
CA GLU A 766 2.58 -33.00 -2.99
C GLU A 766 3.36 -34.32 -2.83
N VAL A 767 4.06 -34.73 -3.90
CA VAL A 767 4.76 -36.03 -3.98
C VAL A 767 6.23 -35.83 -4.33
N GLY A 768 7.10 -36.58 -3.66
CA GLY A 768 8.54 -36.37 -3.70
C GLY A 768 8.91 -35.17 -2.86
N GLY A 769 8.88 -33.97 -3.46
CA GLY A 769 9.02 -32.71 -2.72
C GLY A 769 7.83 -32.52 -1.78
N HIS A 770 8.08 -31.88 -0.63
CA HIS A 770 7.05 -31.61 0.40
C HIS A 770 6.23 -32.84 0.88
N GLY A 771 6.73 -34.07 0.70
CA GLY A 771 6.04 -35.29 1.11
C GLY A 771 5.71 -35.35 2.62
N ALA A 772 6.37 -34.54 3.45
CA ALA A 772 6.03 -34.38 4.86
C ALA A 772 4.63 -33.79 5.11
N TYR A 773 4.03 -33.09 4.15
CA TYR A 773 2.75 -32.40 4.35
C TYR A 773 1.55 -33.34 4.57
N TRP A 774 1.66 -34.58 4.10
CA TRP A 774 0.58 -35.57 4.22
C TRP A 774 1.06 -37.02 4.42
N LEU A 775 2.26 -37.37 3.95
CA LEU A 775 2.71 -38.77 3.90
C LEU A 775 3.71 -39.12 5.01
N LEU A 776 4.84 -38.39 5.09
CA LEU A 776 6.00 -38.83 5.90
C LEU A 776 5.78 -38.75 7.41
N GLY A 777 4.81 -37.95 7.85
CA GLY A 777 4.33 -38.04 9.22
C GLY A 777 3.88 -39.46 9.54
N TYR A 778 3.00 -40.02 8.72
CA TYR A 778 2.41 -41.33 8.94
C TYR A 778 3.32 -42.49 8.52
N TYR A 779 4.12 -42.29 7.47
CA TYR A 779 5.05 -43.28 6.91
C TYR A 779 6.49 -42.75 6.89
N PRO A 780 7.14 -42.59 8.05
CA PRO A 780 8.51 -42.07 8.13
C PRO A 780 9.55 -42.96 7.40
N GLU A 781 9.24 -44.24 7.21
CA GLU A 781 10.03 -45.20 6.45
C GLU A 781 10.15 -44.87 4.96
N LEU A 782 9.27 -44.01 4.41
CA LEU A 782 9.28 -43.57 3.02
C LEU A 782 10.09 -42.29 2.78
N ARG A 783 10.75 -41.75 3.80
CA ARG A 783 11.57 -40.54 3.68
C ARG A 783 12.90 -40.88 2.99
N GLU A 784 13.31 -40.04 2.04
CA GLU A 784 14.64 -40.14 1.44
C GLU A 784 15.73 -39.80 2.47
N LYS A 785 16.72 -40.69 2.61
CA LYS A 785 17.87 -40.51 3.50
C LYS A 785 18.62 -39.21 3.16
N GLY A 786 19.05 -38.47 4.19
CA GLY A 786 19.71 -37.17 4.04
C GLY A 786 18.77 -35.96 3.99
N TRP A 787 17.46 -36.15 3.86
CA TRP A 787 16.48 -35.05 3.70
C TRP A 787 15.39 -35.09 4.77
N GLN A 788 14.88 -33.93 5.21
CA GLN A 788 13.86 -33.87 6.26
C GLN A 788 12.44 -34.13 5.75
N GLN A 789 12.08 -33.57 4.59
CA GLN A 789 10.69 -33.52 4.12
C GLN A 789 10.45 -34.18 2.76
N GLN A 790 11.46 -34.84 2.20
CA GLN A 790 11.43 -35.43 0.87
C GLN A 790 11.08 -36.92 0.94
N SER A 791 10.09 -37.37 0.17
CA SER A 791 9.79 -38.79 0.05
C SER A 791 10.67 -39.46 -1.01
N ASP A 792 11.08 -40.69 -0.73
CA ASP A 792 11.79 -41.54 -1.68
C ASP A 792 10.76 -42.21 -2.60
N VAL A 793 10.52 -41.60 -3.76
CA VAL A 793 9.57 -42.10 -4.76
C VAL A 793 10.04 -43.38 -5.47
N SER A 794 11.29 -43.80 -5.24
CA SER A 794 11.82 -45.07 -5.76
C SER A 794 11.64 -46.25 -4.81
N ASN A 795 11.24 -46.00 -3.56
CA ASN A 795 10.93 -47.06 -2.60
C ASN A 795 9.74 -47.91 -3.12
N PRO A 796 9.85 -49.25 -3.19
CA PRO A 796 8.80 -50.13 -3.72
C PRO A 796 7.42 -50.00 -3.04
N GLU A 797 7.38 -49.57 -1.77
CA GLU A 797 6.13 -49.38 -1.03
C GLU A 797 5.52 -47.99 -1.24
N HIS A 798 6.29 -47.01 -1.71
CA HIS A 798 5.84 -45.63 -1.88
C HIS A 798 4.63 -45.54 -2.80
N ASN A 799 4.75 -46.05 -4.04
CA ASN A 799 3.68 -45.95 -5.02
C ASN A 799 2.45 -46.76 -4.64
N LYS A 800 2.58 -47.85 -3.89
CA LYS A 800 1.42 -48.62 -3.39
C LYS A 800 0.55 -47.77 -2.47
N ILE A 801 1.17 -47.03 -1.55
CA ILE A 801 0.48 -46.16 -0.60
C ILE A 801 -0.07 -44.92 -1.30
N VAL A 802 0.76 -44.25 -2.10
CA VAL A 802 0.38 -43.00 -2.77
C VAL A 802 -0.69 -43.24 -3.83
N PHE A 803 -0.52 -44.23 -4.71
CA PHE A 803 -1.53 -44.53 -5.74
C PHE A 803 -2.79 -45.14 -5.13
N GLY A 804 -2.69 -45.86 -4.01
CA GLY A 804 -3.87 -46.32 -3.26
C GLY A 804 -4.72 -45.16 -2.73
N ALA A 805 -4.09 -44.13 -2.16
CA ALA A 805 -4.79 -42.91 -1.72
C ALA A 805 -5.39 -42.12 -2.90
N MET A 806 -4.66 -42.01 -4.01
CA MET A 806 -5.15 -41.39 -5.24
C MET A 806 -6.34 -42.16 -5.84
N GLU A 807 -6.30 -43.50 -5.83
CA GLU A 807 -7.38 -44.35 -6.30
C GLU A 807 -8.69 -44.09 -5.54
N GLU A 808 -8.65 -43.98 -4.22
CA GLU A 808 -9.85 -43.66 -3.43
C GLU A 808 -10.50 -42.34 -3.86
N ILE A 809 -9.70 -41.29 -4.07
CA ILE A 809 -10.19 -40.00 -4.55
C ILE A 809 -10.66 -40.08 -6.00
N ILE A 810 -9.97 -40.82 -6.87
CA ILE A 810 -10.38 -41.00 -8.27
C ILE A 810 -11.72 -41.71 -8.34
N ASP A 811 -11.90 -42.80 -7.59
CA ASP A 811 -13.14 -43.57 -7.51
C ASP A 811 -14.30 -42.71 -6.99
N THR A 812 -14.02 -41.83 -6.02
CA THR A 812 -15.04 -41.03 -5.33
C THR A 812 -15.40 -39.74 -6.08
N MET A 813 -14.40 -38.98 -6.49
CA MET A 813 -14.57 -37.68 -7.12
C MET A 813 -14.71 -37.77 -8.63
N ASN A 814 -14.24 -38.84 -9.30
CA ASN A 814 -14.09 -38.94 -10.76
C ASN A 814 -13.48 -37.66 -11.40
N PRO A 815 -12.29 -37.23 -10.96
CA PRO A 815 -11.73 -35.93 -11.34
C PRO A 815 -11.30 -35.87 -12.81
N ASP A 816 -11.35 -34.69 -13.41
CA ASP A 816 -10.78 -34.41 -14.73
C ASP A 816 -9.25 -34.23 -14.68
N TYR A 817 -8.74 -33.77 -13.53
CA TYR A 817 -7.34 -33.42 -13.34
C TYR A 817 -6.76 -34.01 -12.05
N ILE A 818 -5.54 -34.55 -12.16
CA ILE A 818 -4.75 -34.97 -11.00
C ILE A 818 -3.40 -34.27 -11.05
N SER A 819 -3.00 -33.65 -9.95
CA SER A 819 -1.70 -32.99 -9.80
C SER A 819 -0.83 -33.76 -8.81
N ALA A 820 0.43 -34.00 -9.18
CA ALA A 820 1.44 -34.54 -8.25
C ALA A 820 2.28 -33.45 -7.57
N GLY A 821 2.02 -32.17 -7.90
CA GLY A 821 2.80 -31.02 -7.43
C GLY A 821 4.23 -31.11 -7.98
N SER A 822 5.08 -31.85 -7.27
CA SER A 822 6.42 -32.28 -7.68
C SER A 822 7.38 -31.10 -7.92
N ASP A 823 7.11 -29.98 -7.26
CA ASP A 823 8.03 -28.85 -7.12
C ASP A 823 9.05 -29.10 -6.01
N GLU A 824 10.15 -28.34 -6.05
CA GLU A 824 11.12 -28.23 -4.95
C GLU A 824 11.61 -29.57 -4.39
N TYR A 825 11.88 -30.54 -5.28
CA TYR A 825 12.42 -31.86 -4.92
C TYR A 825 13.91 -31.75 -4.52
N TRP A 826 14.18 -31.05 -3.41
CA TRP A 826 15.52 -30.78 -2.84
C TRP A 826 15.45 -30.19 -1.42
N HIS A 827 14.60 -30.70 -0.54
CA HIS A 827 14.22 -30.03 0.72
C HIS A 827 15.35 -29.83 1.76
N HIS A 828 15.06 -29.38 2.98
CA HIS A 828 16.10 -29.19 3.99
C HIS A 828 16.87 -30.49 4.29
N GLN A 829 18.21 -30.41 4.32
CA GLN A 829 19.05 -31.54 4.71
C GLN A 829 18.80 -31.91 6.17
N LYS A 830 18.86 -33.20 6.46
CA LYS A 830 18.78 -33.70 7.83
C LYS A 830 20.18 -33.75 8.43
N GLU A 831 20.37 -33.03 9.54
CA GLU A 831 21.65 -32.99 10.24
C GLU A 831 22.11 -34.40 10.63
N GLY A 832 23.40 -34.68 10.44
CA GLY A 832 24.00 -35.99 10.75
C GLY A 832 23.72 -37.09 9.71
N GLU A 833 22.97 -36.82 8.64
CA GLU A 833 22.75 -37.77 7.55
C GLU A 833 23.37 -37.28 6.24
N THR A 834 24.00 -38.20 5.49
CA THR A 834 24.45 -37.96 4.12
C THR A 834 23.45 -38.61 3.16
N ALA A 835 23.00 -37.85 2.17
CA ALA A 835 22.12 -38.36 1.12
C ALA A 835 22.89 -39.36 0.24
N ASP A 836 22.24 -40.47 -0.13
CA ASP A 836 22.87 -41.46 -1.00
C ASP A 836 23.07 -40.88 -2.41
N GLU A 837 24.17 -41.23 -3.07
CA GLU A 837 24.48 -40.73 -4.42
C GLU A 837 23.42 -41.19 -5.44
N LEU A 838 23.02 -42.46 -5.33
CA LEU A 838 21.98 -43.10 -6.14
C LEU A 838 20.85 -43.59 -5.24
N LEU A 839 19.62 -43.56 -5.76
CA LEU A 839 18.44 -44.12 -5.12
C LEU A 839 18.09 -45.43 -5.83
N TYR A 840 18.23 -46.56 -5.13
CA TYR A 840 18.04 -47.91 -5.69
C TYR A 840 18.76 -48.12 -7.04
N GLY A 841 20.01 -47.65 -7.15
CA GLY A 841 20.85 -47.78 -8.34
C GLY A 841 20.55 -46.79 -9.47
N LYS A 842 19.65 -45.82 -9.27
CA LYS A 842 19.27 -44.81 -10.25
C LYS A 842 19.65 -43.40 -9.79
N THR A 843 19.89 -42.52 -10.76
CA THR A 843 20.03 -41.08 -10.47
C THR A 843 18.66 -40.50 -10.10
N ARG A 844 18.64 -39.42 -9.30
CA ARG A 844 17.40 -38.72 -8.94
C ARG A 844 16.63 -38.19 -10.15
N ALA A 845 17.31 -37.75 -11.21
CA ALA A 845 16.66 -37.40 -12.48
C ALA A 845 15.94 -38.60 -13.10
N GLN A 846 16.56 -39.78 -13.13
CA GLN A 846 15.89 -40.98 -13.64
C GLN A 846 14.72 -41.41 -12.75
N VAL A 847 14.88 -41.36 -11.43
CA VAL A 847 13.80 -41.64 -10.47
C VAL A 847 12.61 -40.70 -10.66
N PHE A 848 12.87 -39.40 -10.86
CA PHE A 848 11.84 -38.42 -11.15
C PHE A 848 11.10 -38.74 -12.45
N LEU A 849 11.83 -39.07 -13.53
CA LEU A 849 11.23 -39.49 -14.81
C LEU A 849 10.34 -40.73 -14.64
N ASP A 850 10.89 -41.77 -14.02
CA ASP A 850 10.22 -43.06 -13.83
C ASP A 850 8.92 -42.89 -13.04
N PHE A 851 8.96 -42.14 -11.93
CA PHE A 851 7.76 -41.86 -11.13
C PHE A 851 6.66 -41.18 -11.95
N HIS A 852 6.99 -40.17 -12.76
CA HIS A 852 5.99 -39.45 -13.56
C HIS A 852 5.43 -40.31 -14.71
N ILE A 853 6.24 -41.22 -15.28
CA ILE A 853 5.77 -42.21 -16.25
C ILE A 853 4.80 -43.19 -15.59
N ASP A 854 5.16 -43.71 -14.42
CA ASP A 854 4.36 -44.67 -13.67
C ASP A 854 3.03 -44.06 -13.22
N LEU A 855 3.05 -42.84 -12.68
CA LEU A 855 1.84 -42.12 -12.30
C LEU A 855 0.94 -41.87 -13.52
N ARG A 856 1.51 -41.40 -14.64
CA ARG A 856 0.75 -41.23 -15.89
C ARG A 856 0.10 -42.54 -16.34
N ASN A 857 0.83 -43.66 -16.29
CA ASN A 857 0.31 -44.97 -16.68
C ASN A 857 -0.79 -45.44 -15.73
N PHE A 858 -0.62 -45.22 -14.42
CA PHE A 858 -1.64 -45.49 -13.42
C PHE A 858 -2.92 -44.69 -13.71
N LEU A 859 -2.82 -43.37 -13.90
CA LEU A 859 -3.98 -42.51 -14.22
C LEU A 859 -4.68 -42.96 -15.51
N ASN A 860 -3.92 -43.28 -16.56
CA ASN A 860 -4.47 -43.79 -17.81
C ASN A 860 -5.18 -45.14 -17.65
N SER A 861 -4.71 -45.99 -16.74
CA SER A 861 -5.35 -47.28 -16.46
C SER A 861 -6.66 -47.13 -15.69
N LYS A 862 -6.80 -46.08 -14.87
CA LYS A 862 -8.06 -45.72 -14.21
C LYS A 862 -9.03 -45.06 -15.18
N ASN A 863 -8.58 -44.01 -15.88
CA ASN A 863 -9.37 -43.31 -16.88
C ASN A 863 -8.45 -42.47 -17.78
N LYS A 864 -8.41 -42.80 -19.09
CA LYS A 864 -7.60 -42.12 -20.11
C LYS A 864 -7.91 -40.62 -20.29
N ASN A 865 -9.04 -40.15 -19.77
CA ASN A 865 -9.43 -38.75 -19.85
C ASN A 865 -8.86 -37.89 -18.73
N ILE A 866 -8.37 -38.49 -17.62
CA ILE A 866 -7.71 -37.76 -16.54
C ILE A 866 -6.43 -37.11 -17.08
N LYS A 867 -6.27 -35.80 -16.85
CA LYS A 867 -5.07 -35.06 -17.24
C LYS A 867 -4.16 -34.85 -16.04
N MET A 868 -2.90 -35.19 -16.24
CA MET A 868 -1.86 -35.01 -15.22
C MET A 868 -1.30 -33.59 -15.26
N ILE A 869 -1.11 -32.99 -14.09
CA ILE A 869 -0.49 -31.69 -13.90
C ILE A 869 0.75 -31.84 -13.01
N MET A 870 1.80 -31.08 -13.31
CA MET A 870 2.98 -30.93 -12.44
C MET A 870 3.51 -29.50 -12.51
N TYR A 871 4.26 -29.07 -11.49
CA TYR A 871 4.94 -27.78 -11.50
C TYR A 871 6.19 -27.77 -12.40
N HIS A 872 6.53 -26.58 -12.91
CA HIS A 872 7.58 -26.41 -13.92
C HIS A 872 9.02 -26.45 -13.39
N ASP A 873 9.25 -26.15 -12.12
CA ASP A 873 10.55 -25.69 -11.63
C ASP A 873 11.64 -26.76 -11.70
N MET A 874 11.28 -28.04 -11.54
CA MET A 874 12.21 -29.17 -11.68
C MET A 874 12.62 -29.44 -13.14
N LEU A 875 11.87 -28.94 -14.13
CA LEU A 875 12.24 -29.03 -15.55
C LEU A 875 13.03 -27.81 -16.04
N ASP A 876 13.19 -26.80 -15.18
CA ASP A 876 13.73 -25.51 -15.52
C ASP A 876 15.16 -25.32 -14.99
N PRO A 877 16.20 -25.24 -15.84
CA PRO A 877 17.59 -25.08 -15.41
C PRO A 877 17.91 -23.71 -14.81
N SER A 878 17.05 -22.71 -14.99
CA SER A 878 17.15 -21.39 -14.35
C SER A 878 16.51 -21.37 -12.96
N HIS A 879 15.81 -22.42 -12.57
CA HIS A 879 15.18 -22.58 -11.26
C HIS A 879 15.71 -23.84 -10.55
N SER A 880 14.82 -24.77 -10.16
CA SER A 880 15.16 -25.96 -9.38
C SER A 880 15.82 -27.04 -10.23
N GLY A 881 15.60 -27.05 -11.54
CA GLY A 881 15.91 -28.19 -12.40
C GLY A 881 17.39 -28.55 -12.52
N LYS A 882 18.32 -27.60 -12.30
CA LYS A 882 19.76 -27.92 -12.21
C LYS A 882 20.09 -28.85 -11.05
N ARG A 883 19.29 -28.83 -9.98
CA ARG A 883 19.49 -29.74 -8.86
C ARG A 883 19.18 -31.15 -9.32
N PHE A 884 20.12 -32.04 -9.07
CA PHE A 884 20.09 -33.42 -9.54
C PHE A 884 19.97 -33.58 -11.05
N ASP A 885 20.28 -32.53 -11.83
CA ASP A 885 20.20 -32.53 -13.29
C ASP A 885 18.83 -32.92 -13.86
N VAL A 886 17.73 -32.68 -13.13
CA VAL A 886 16.37 -33.05 -13.58
C VAL A 886 16.01 -32.33 -14.88
N TYR A 887 16.48 -31.11 -15.14
CA TYR A 887 16.23 -30.43 -16.42
C TYR A 887 16.72 -31.23 -17.65
N LYS A 888 17.72 -32.12 -17.49
CA LYS A 888 18.29 -32.92 -18.60
C LYS A 888 17.36 -34.02 -19.10
N ILE A 889 16.29 -34.35 -18.38
CA ILE A 889 15.28 -35.35 -18.81
C ILE A 889 14.02 -34.71 -19.42
N THR A 890 13.98 -33.39 -19.56
CA THR A 890 12.78 -32.65 -20.02
C THR A 890 12.26 -33.11 -21.38
N ASP A 891 13.15 -33.49 -22.29
CA ASP A 891 12.84 -34.04 -23.61
C ASP A 891 12.22 -35.46 -23.53
N LYS A 892 12.57 -36.25 -22.50
CA LYS A 892 12.05 -37.61 -22.27
C LYS A 892 10.72 -37.66 -21.52
N MET A 893 10.37 -36.60 -20.80
CA MET A 893 9.12 -36.50 -20.04
C MET A 893 7.87 -36.59 -20.97
N PRO A 894 6.76 -37.25 -20.56
CA PRO A 894 5.55 -37.36 -21.38
C PRO A 894 4.92 -35.99 -21.71
N LYS A 895 4.64 -35.72 -23.00
CA LYS A 895 4.21 -34.40 -23.48
C LYS A 895 2.74 -34.05 -23.24
N ASP A 896 1.94 -35.04 -22.84
CA ASP A 896 0.55 -34.85 -22.45
C ASP A 896 0.37 -34.41 -21.00
N ILE A 897 1.46 -34.34 -20.22
CA ILE A 897 1.47 -33.69 -18.91
C ILE A 897 1.34 -32.17 -19.10
N ILE A 898 0.46 -31.55 -18.32
CA ILE A 898 0.31 -30.10 -18.27
C ILE A 898 1.31 -29.56 -17.27
N VAL A 899 2.07 -28.55 -17.67
CA VAL A 899 3.07 -27.90 -16.83
C VAL A 899 2.50 -26.62 -16.24
N ALA A 900 2.45 -26.54 -14.91
CA ALA A 900 2.02 -25.39 -14.14
C ALA A 900 3.21 -24.49 -13.79
N LYS A 901 3.21 -23.26 -14.31
CA LYS A 901 4.20 -22.24 -14.01
C LYS A 901 3.76 -21.42 -12.79
N TRP A 902 4.50 -21.55 -11.69
CA TRP A 902 4.14 -20.92 -10.42
C TRP A 902 5.01 -19.72 -10.02
N SER A 903 6.21 -19.57 -10.60
CA SER A 903 7.14 -18.48 -10.31
C SER A 903 7.52 -17.68 -11.57
N ALA A 904 7.68 -16.37 -11.38
CA ALA A 904 8.07 -15.41 -12.43
C ALA A 904 9.59 -15.33 -12.66
N GLU A 905 10.38 -16.05 -11.86
CA GLU A 905 11.85 -15.93 -11.83
C GLU A 905 12.53 -16.43 -13.10
N SER A 906 11.90 -17.39 -13.79
CA SER A 906 12.44 -17.98 -15.01
C SER A 906 11.52 -17.75 -16.20
N GLN A 907 12.12 -17.52 -17.37
CA GLN A 907 11.43 -17.44 -18.67
C GLN A 907 11.78 -18.64 -19.56
N TYR A 908 12.25 -19.73 -18.95
CA TYR A 908 12.55 -20.95 -19.66
C TYR A 908 11.28 -21.48 -20.35
N ASP A 909 11.34 -21.48 -21.68
CA ASP A 909 10.20 -21.85 -22.49
C ASP A 909 10.09 -23.37 -22.60
N LEU A 910 9.21 -23.96 -21.80
CA LEU A 910 8.91 -25.39 -21.85
C LEU A 910 8.00 -25.77 -23.02
N THR A 911 7.34 -24.81 -23.69
CA THR A 911 6.48 -25.10 -24.85
C THR A 911 7.29 -25.59 -26.05
N LYS A 912 8.58 -25.24 -26.14
CA LYS A 912 9.50 -25.76 -27.18
C LYS A 912 9.72 -27.27 -27.11
N TYR A 913 9.42 -27.90 -25.97
CA TYR A 913 9.45 -29.34 -25.79
C TYR A 913 8.09 -30.01 -26.07
N GLY A 914 7.06 -29.23 -26.43
CA GLY A 914 5.70 -29.72 -26.73
C GLY A 914 4.75 -29.73 -25.54
N PHE A 915 5.13 -29.18 -24.38
CA PHE A 915 4.25 -29.10 -23.21
C PHE A 915 3.17 -28.03 -23.37
N LYS A 916 1.99 -28.31 -22.80
CA LYS A 916 0.99 -27.29 -22.49
C LYS A 916 1.40 -26.56 -21.22
N LEU A 917 1.47 -25.24 -21.29
CA LEU A 917 1.85 -24.38 -20.17
C LEU A 917 0.62 -23.69 -19.57
N TRP A 918 0.44 -23.80 -18.26
CA TRP A 918 -0.55 -23.04 -17.50
C TRP A 918 0.15 -22.06 -16.56
N ALA A 919 -0.31 -20.82 -16.52
CA ALA A 919 0.08 -19.88 -15.47
C ALA A 919 -0.72 -20.17 -14.20
N MET A 920 -0.03 -20.49 -13.10
CA MET A 920 -0.63 -20.82 -11.80
C MET A 920 0.22 -20.25 -10.65
N GLY A 921 0.30 -18.91 -10.58
CA GLY A 921 1.11 -18.21 -9.58
C GLY A 921 0.67 -18.50 -8.14
N THR A 922 1.62 -18.73 -7.23
CA THR A 922 1.41 -19.09 -5.81
C THR A 922 0.98 -17.91 -4.93
N SER A 923 0.03 -17.08 -5.39
CA SER A 923 -0.45 -15.90 -4.65
C SER A 923 0.62 -14.90 -4.19
N PHE A 924 1.86 -15.04 -4.67
CA PHE A 924 2.96 -14.08 -4.56
C PHE A 924 3.19 -13.34 -5.88
N TYR A 925 2.79 -13.97 -6.98
CA TYR A 925 2.97 -13.49 -8.33
C TYR A 925 1.60 -13.38 -9.00
N SER A 926 1.37 -12.28 -9.71
CA SER A 926 0.18 -12.06 -10.53
C SER A 926 0.64 -11.78 -11.96
N GLY A 927 0.07 -12.50 -12.91
CA GLY A 927 0.30 -12.27 -14.32
C GLY A 927 1.68 -12.75 -14.81
N PHE A 928 1.66 -13.41 -15.95
CA PHE A 928 2.86 -13.78 -16.70
C PHE A 928 2.82 -13.07 -18.06
N ARG A 929 2.85 -11.73 -18.02
CA ARG A 929 2.62 -10.84 -19.18
C ARG A 929 3.46 -11.24 -20.39
N GLU A 930 4.72 -11.55 -20.15
CA GLU A 930 5.75 -11.79 -21.17
C GLU A 930 5.60 -13.13 -21.91
N VAL A 931 4.84 -14.07 -21.33
CA VAL A 931 4.58 -15.39 -21.93
C VAL A 931 3.09 -15.62 -22.20
N LYS A 932 2.25 -14.57 -22.11
CA LYS A 932 0.79 -14.68 -22.22
C LYS A 932 0.34 -15.38 -23.50
N ASP A 933 1.04 -15.16 -24.61
CA ASP A 933 0.74 -15.76 -25.92
C ASP A 933 1.10 -17.26 -26.00
N LYS A 934 1.87 -17.78 -25.05
CA LYS A 934 2.27 -19.19 -24.95
C LYS A 934 1.41 -19.98 -23.96
N LEU A 935 0.56 -19.30 -23.21
CA LEU A 935 -0.26 -19.93 -22.19
C LEU A 935 -1.45 -20.64 -22.83
N SER A 936 -1.66 -21.88 -22.40
CA SER A 936 -2.86 -22.67 -22.69
C SER A 936 -3.87 -22.67 -21.54
N GLY A 937 -3.50 -22.05 -20.41
CA GLY A 937 -4.37 -21.79 -19.27
C GLY A 937 -3.79 -20.73 -18.34
N SER A 938 -4.64 -20.01 -17.62
CA SER A 938 -4.23 -18.91 -16.74
C SER A 938 -5.11 -18.87 -15.50
N GLY A 939 -4.48 -18.89 -14.33
CA GLY A 939 -5.15 -19.17 -13.08
C GLY A 939 -4.30 -18.88 -11.85
N ALA A 940 -4.85 -19.17 -10.68
CA ALA A 940 -4.27 -18.79 -9.40
C ALA A 940 -4.12 -19.98 -8.46
N THR A 941 -3.16 -19.86 -7.54
CA THR A 941 -2.92 -20.86 -6.51
C THR A 941 -2.94 -20.23 -5.10
N PRO A 942 -4.13 -20.00 -4.52
CA PRO A 942 -4.28 -19.59 -3.12
C PRO A 942 -3.90 -20.69 -2.14
N TYR A 943 -3.38 -20.27 -0.98
CA TYR A 943 -3.13 -21.12 0.17
C TYR A 943 -4.12 -20.80 1.29
N ASN A 944 -4.63 -21.85 1.94
CA ASN A 944 -5.84 -21.82 2.77
C ASN A 944 -6.94 -21.03 2.03
N PHE A 945 -7.89 -20.44 2.74
CA PHE A 945 -8.90 -19.58 2.12
C PHE A 945 -8.39 -18.19 1.67
N GLY A 946 -7.07 -18.02 1.50
CA GLY A 946 -6.46 -16.84 0.88
C GLY A 946 -6.15 -15.68 1.84
N TYR A 947 -6.20 -15.91 3.15
CA TYR A 947 -5.84 -14.92 4.18
C TYR A 947 -4.33 -14.80 4.38
N ARG A 948 -3.86 -13.69 5.00
CA ARG A 948 -2.44 -13.54 5.32
C ARG A 948 -2.01 -14.54 6.39
N ALA A 949 -0.81 -15.07 6.21
CA ALA A 949 -0.15 -15.89 7.22
C ALA A 949 0.72 -15.06 8.20
N LYS A 950 0.91 -13.75 7.93
CA LYS A 950 1.78 -12.86 8.70
C LYS A 950 1.16 -11.48 8.89
N LEU A 951 1.40 -10.90 10.07
CA LEU A 951 1.00 -9.53 10.44
C LEU A 951 2.05 -8.48 10.06
N ASP A 952 3.29 -8.87 9.80
CA ASP A 952 4.33 -7.93 9.43
C ASP A 952 4.17 -7.48 7.95
N ALA A 953 4.07 -6.16 7.75
CA ALA A 953 3.97 -5.54 6.43
C ALA A 953 5.25 -5.71 5.60
N ALA A 954 6.41 -6.01 6.20
CA ALA A 954 7.68 -6.12 5.49
C ALA A 954 7.89 -7.48 4.79
N SER A 955 7.29 -8.57 5.27
CA SER A 955 7.61 -9.93 4.80
C SER A 955 6.59 -10.59 3.85
N VAL A 956 5.29 -10.30 3.97
CA VAL A 956 4.27 -10.73 2.97
C VAL A 956 3.20 -9.63 2.87
N PRO A 957 3.36 -8.65 1.96
CA PRO A 957 2.57 -7.43 1.96
C PRO A 957 1.11 -7.59 1.49
N TYR A 958 0.59 -8.81 1.25
CA TYR A 958 -0.72 -9.04 0.63
C TYR A 958 -1.50 -10.20 1.26
N SER A 959 -2.83 -10.09 1.33
CA SER A 959 -3.70 -11.27 1.41
C SER A 959 -3.57 -12.07 0.10
N ARG A 960 -3.48 -13.39 0.20
CA ARG A 960 -3.28 -14.27 -0.96
C ARG A 960 -4.46 -14.23 -1.94
N ILE A 961 -5.64 -13.88 -1.43
CA ILE A 961 -6.85 -13.71 -2.24
C ILE A 961 -6.84 -12.45 -3.11
N ASN A 962 -6.14 -11.36 -2.71
CA ASN A 962 -5.94 -10.19 -3.58
C ASN A 962 -5.38 -10.64 -4.93
N LYS A 963 -4.33 -11.46 -4.86
CA LYS A 963 -3.62 -11.99 -6.04
C LYS A 963 -4.49 -12.94 -6.83
N THR A 964 -5.32 -13.73 -6.16
CA THR A 964 -6.33 -14.58 -6.83
C THR A 964 -7.30 -13.71 -7.63
N LEU A 965 -7.88 -12.67 -7.03
CA LEU A 965 -8.81 -11.78 -7.72
C LEU A 965 -8.16 -10.99 -8.86
N MET A 966 -6.90 -10.58 -8.73
CA MET A 966 -6.18 -10.02 -9.87
C MET A 966 -6.03 -11.03 -11.00
N GLN A 967 -5.63 -12.25 -10.65
CA GLN A 967 -5.34 -13.30 -11.63
C GLN A 967 -6.60 -13.80 -12.33
N VAL A 968 -7.78 -13.81 -11.69
CA VAL A 968 -9.04 -14.11 -12.40
C VAL A 968 -9.35 -13.03 -13.44
N ASN A 969 -9.07 -11.75 -13.14
CA ASN A 969 -9.24 -10.67 -14.13
C ASN A 969 -8.25 -10.82 -15.29
N ILE A 970 -6.99 -11.17 -14.99
CA ILE A 970 -5.98 -11.47 -16.00
C ILE A 970 -6.37 -12.69 -16.83
N ALA A 971 -6.91 -13.74 -16.25
CA ALA A 971 -7.35 -14.91 -17.02
C ALA A 971 -8.50 -14.54 -17.99
N TRP A 972 -9.45 -13.74 -17.54
CA TRP A 972 -10.57 -13.29 -18.39
C TRP A 972 -10.14 -12.28 -19.47
N ASN A 973 -9.19 -11.40 -19.14
CA ASN A 973 -8.70 -10.28 -19.95
C ASN A 973 -7.22 -10.40 -20.32
N LEU A 974 -6.78 -11.62 -20.65
CA LEU A 974 -5.37 -11.98 -20.84
C LEU A 974 -4.61 -11.05 -21.79
N PHE A 975 -5.27 -10.56 -22.83
CA PHE A 975 -4.62 -9.74 -23.84
C PHE A 975 -4.66 -8.24 -23.55
N ASN A 976 -5.31 -7.82 -22.44
CA ASN A 976 -5.31 -6.42 -21.99
C ASN A 976 -4.13 -6.15 -21.04
N ASP A 977 -3.13 -5.41 -21.51
CA ASP A 977 -1.94 -5.11 -20.70
C ASP A 977 -2.23 -4.28 -19.44
N ASN A 978 -3.33 -3.52 -19.41
CA ASN A 978 -3.67 -2.68 -18.27
C ASN A 978 -4.08 -3.48 -17.03
N VAL A 979 -4.46 -4.76 -17.18
CA VAL A 979 -4.89 -5.61 -16.05
C VAL A 979 -3.72 -6.21 -15.26
N TYR A 980 -2.48 -6.01 -15.72
CA TYR A 980 -1.26 -6.51 -15.07
C TYR A 980 -0.65 -5.51 -14.06
N ASP A 981 -1.09 -4.25 -14.04
CA ASP A 981 -0.61 -3.26 -13.08
C ASP A 981 -1.33 -3.38 -11.73
N GLU A 982 -0.70 -4.09 -10.81
CA GLU A 982 -1.20 -4.26 -9.44
C GLU A 982 -1.43 -2.94 -8.74
N THR A 983 -0.45 -2.03 -8.79
CA THR A 983 -0.49 -0.84 -7.97
C THR A 983 -1.61 0.07 -8.46
N ALA A 984 -1.75 0.23 -9.79
CA ALA A 984 -2.87 0.95 -10.38
C ALA A 984 -4.23 0.31 -10.02
N PHE A 985 -4.32 -1.02 -9.92
CA PHE A 985 -5.56 -1.71 -9.54
C PHE A 985 -6.01 -1.39 -8.10
N PHE A 986 -5.07 -1.23 -7.17
CA PHE A 986 -5.38 -0.78 -5.81
C PHE A 986 -5.61 0.74 -5.74
N GLU A 987 -4.76 1.53 -6.39
CA GLU A 987 -4.82 3.00 -6.36
C GLU A 987 -6.09 3.56 -6.98
N SER A 988 -6.60 2.93 -8.04
CA SER A 988 -7.86 3.31 -8.66
C SER A 988 -9.07 3.04 -7.77
N GLY A 989 -8.93 2.28 -6.68
CA GLY A 989 -10.04 1.84 -5.83
C GLY A 989 -10.77 0.61 -6.35
N LYS A 990 -10.30 -0.02 -7.45
CA LYS A 990 -10.96 -1.19 -8.05
C LYS A 990 -10.93 -2.39 -7.11
N MET A 991 -9.77 -2.78 -6.57
CA MET A 991 -9.71 -3.91 -5.63
C MET A 991 -10.61 -3.70 -4.39
N PRO A 992 -10.54 -2.55 -3.68
CA PRO A 992 -11.48 -2.26 -2.60
C PRO A 992 -12.96 -2.40 -3.03
N ALA A 993 -13.34 -1.87 -4.19
CA ALA A 993 -14.72 -1.98 -4.66
C ALA A 993 -15.13 -3.42 -4.99
N VAL A 994 -14.22 -4.25 -5.52
CA VAL A 994 -14.46 -5.69 -5.72
C VAL A 994 -14.72 -6.38 -4.39
N PHE A 995 -13.90 -6.12 -3.37
CA PHE A 995 -14.14 -6.65 -2.02
C PHE A 995 -15.49 -6.24 -1.46
N GLN A 996 -15.82 -4.96 -1.59
CA GLN A 996 -17.11 -4.43 -1.12
C GLN A 996 -18.27 -5.12 -1.84
N MET A 997 -18.26 -5.21 -3.18
CA MET A 997 -19.28 -5.94 -3.95
C MET A 997 -19.42 -7.39 -3.49
N LEU A 998 -18.30 -8.08 -3.26
CA LEU A 998 -18.27 -9.45 -2.79
C LEU A 998 -18.70 -9.59 -1.32
N ALA A 999 -18.59 -8.54 -0.50
CA ALA A 999 -19.04 -8.53 0.88
C ALA A 999 -20.57 -8.47 1.02
N VAL A 1000 -21.31 -8.10 -0.04
CA VAL A 1000 -22.77 -8.16 -0.06
C VAL A 1000 -23.22 -9.62 -0.13
N LYS A 1001 -23.74 -10.13 0.99
CA LYS A 1001 -24.22 -11.50 1.15
C LYS A 1001 -25.69 -11.64 0.77
N GLU A 1002 -26.10 -12.86 0.46
CA GLU A 1002 -27.50 -13.25 0.34
C GLU A 1002 -28.20 -13.03 1.68
N ASN A 1003 -29.36 -12.36 1.65
CA ASN A 1003 -30.21 -12.13 2.80
C ASN A 1003 -31.67 -11.99 2.32
N PRO A 1004 -32.37 -13.11 2.07
CA PRO A 1004 -33.73 -13.09 1.51
C PRO A 1004 -34.76 -12.47 2.45
N TYR A 1005 -34.43 -12.34 3.74
CA TYR A 1005 -35.28 -11.77 4.79
C TYR A 1005 -34.96 -10.30 5.08
N ALA A 1006 -34.06 -9.68 4.32
CA ALA A 1006 -33.68 -8.30 4.50
C ALA A 1006 -34.85 -7.33 4.27
N GLY A 1007 -35.19 -6.56 5.30
CA GLY A 1007 -36.00 -5.36 5.18
C GLY A 1007 -35.22 -4.18 4.58
N ASP A 1008 -35.96 -3.17 4.10
CA ASP A 1008 -35.42 -1.91 3.59
C ASP A 1008 -35.01 -0.92 4.71
N LYS A 1009 -35.42 -1.20 5.95
CA LYS A 1009 -35.12 -0.39 7.13
C LYS A 1009 -33.94 -0.93 7.93
N ILE A 1010 -33.16 0.00 8.49
CA ILE A 1010 -32.04 -0.27 9.38
C ILE A 1010 -32.22 0.58 10.64
N GLN A 1011 -32.09 -0.06 11.79
CA GLN A 1011 -32.18 0.57 13.10
C GLN A 1011 -30.77 0.71 13.69
N ILE A 1012 -30.51 1.87 14.30
CA ILE A 1012 -29.30 2.09 15.08
C ILE A 1012 -29.46 1.38 16.43
N ILE A 1013 -28.43 0.66 16.84
CA ILE A 1013 -28.33 0.08 18.19
C ILE A 1013 -27.46 1.02 19.02
N ASP A 1014 -28.04 1.61 20.07
CA ASP A 1014 -27.33 2.58 20.91
C ASP A 1014 -26.32 1.87 21.82
N LEU A 1015 -25.05 2.21 21.66
CA LEU A 1015 -23.94 1.69 22.46
C LEU A 1015 -23.64 2.51 23.72
N LYS A 1016 -24.38 3.60 23.99
CA LYS A 1016 -24.04 4.58 25.04
C LYS A 1016 -23.72 3.97 26.40
N GLU A 1017 -24.44 2.93 26.81
CA GLU A 1017 -24.23 2.24 28.09
C GLU A 1017 -23.00 1.31 28.09
N SER A 1018 -22.55 0.86 26.92
CA SER A 1018 -21.40 -0.03 26.74
C SER A 1018 -20.08 0.71 26.49
N LEU A 1019 -20.11 2.02 26.17
CA LEU A 1019 -18.92 2.82 25.89
C LEU A 1019 -17.96 2.82 27.10
N ASN A 1020 -16.72 2.40 26.88
CA ASN A 1020 -15.73 2.26 27.97
C ASN A 1020 -14.40 2.96 27.70
N CYS A 1021 -14.17 3.48 26.49
CA CYS A 1021 -12.89 4.05 26.06
C CYS A 1021 -13.06 5.38 25.34
N SER A 1022 -12.17 6.33 25.62
CA SER A 1022 -11.96 7.53 24.79
C SER A 1022 -10.92 7.22 23.72
N PHE A 1023 -11.35 7.14 22.47
CA PHE A 1023 -10.51 6.79 21.34
C PHE A 1023 -9.34 7.77 21.17
N THR A 1024 -9.57 9.07 21.40
CA THR A 1024 -8.56 10.12 21.34
C THR A 1024 -7.44 9.90 22.36
N GLU A 1025 -7.80 9.55 23.60
CA GLU A 1025 -6.82 9.26 24.65
C GLU A 1025 -6.08 7.94 24.36
N TYR A 1026 -6.82 6.94 23.87
CA TYR A 1026 -6.28 5.65 23.48
C TYR A 1026 -5.18 5.77 22.42
N VAL A 1027 -5.44 6.45 21.30
CA VAL A 1027 -4.45 6.59 20.21
C VAL A 1027 -3.24 7.43 20.62
N ARG A 1028 -3.43 8.45 21.48
CA ARG A 1028 -2.32 9.22 22.07
C ARG A 1028 -1.42 8.33 22.93
N GLY A 1029 -2.00 7.42 23.71
CA GLY A 1029 -1.25 6.47 24.51
C GLY A 1029 -0.47 5.45 23.67
N LYS A 1030 -1.07 4.92 22.60
CA LYS A 1030 -0.42 3.90 21.74
C LYS A 1030 0.64 4.49 20.81
N LYS A 1031 0.44 5.71 20.30
CA LYS A 1031 1.33 6.40 19.36
C LYS A 1031 1.75 7.79 19.83
N ILE A 1032 2.35 7.85 21.03
CA ILE A 1032 2.73 9.10 21.69
C ILE A 1032 3.58 10.02 20.82
N ASP A 1033 4.61 9.49 20.17
CA ASP A 1033 5.53 10.25 19.31
C ASP A 1033 4.82 10.83 18.08
N TYR A 1034 3.80 10.12 17.60
CA TYR A 1034 3.07 10.49 16.40
C TYR A 1034 2.03 11.58 16.68
N TYR A 1035 1.35 11.57 17.83
CA TYR A 1035 0.29 12.53 18.15
C TYR A 1035 0.71 13.62 19.14
N GLN A 1036 2.01 13.71 19.47
CA GLN A 1036 2.55 14.74 20.34
C GLN A 1036 2.24 16.15 19.79
N GLY A 1037 1.69 17.02 20.65
CA GLY A 1037 1.39 18.42 20.30
C GLY A 1037 0.13 18.65 19.47
N LEU A 1038 -0.61 17.60 19.08
CA LEU A 1038 -1.88 17.74 18.38
C LEU A 1038 -3.05 17.91 19.35
N SER A 1039 -3.78 19.03 19.23
CA SER A 1039 -4.93 19.36 20.09
C SER A 1039 -6.10 18.39 19.94
N ASP A 1040 -6.34 17.92 18.71
CA ASP A 1040 -7.29 16.85 18.40
C ASP A 1040 -6.67 15.88 17.39
N PRO A 1041 -6.17 14.71 17.84
CA PRO A 1041 -5.44 13.80 16.98
C PRO A 1041 -6.35 13.12 15.96
N LEU A 1042 -7.64 12.90 16.26
CA LEU A 1042 -8.60 12.26 15.37
C LEU A 1042 -10.02 12.80 15.65
N PRO A 1043 -10.55 13.70 14.79
CA PRO A 1043 -11.86 14.30 15.00
C PRO A 1043 -12.99 13.33 14.63
N VAL A 1044 -13.30 12.38 15.51
CA VAL A 1044 -14.43 11.47 15.34
C VAL A 1044 -15.73 12.28 15.29
N PRO A 1045 -16.57 12.15 14.25
CA PRO A 1045 -17.84 12.87 14.19
C PRO A 1045 -18.77 12.47 15.33
N GLU A 1046 -19.65 13.37 15.74
CA GLU A 1046 -20.72 13.10 16.71
C GLU A 1046 -22.07 13.04 16.00
N GLY A 1047 -22.95 12.13 16.42
CA GLY A 1047 -24.28 11.96 15.84
C GLY A 1047 -24.36 10.80 14.84
N THR A 1048 -25.54 10.66 14.23
CA THR A 1048 -25.79 9.66 13.20
C THR A 1048 -25.08 10.04 11.90
N GLN A 1049 -24.21 9.14 11.43
CA GLN A 1049 -23.50 9.24 10.16
C GLN A 1049 -24.03 8.19 9.19
N THR A 1050 -24.09 8.51 7.89
CA THR A 1050 -24.30 7.49 6.85
C THR A 1050 -22.94 6.95 6.41
N ILE A 1051 -22.57 5.78 6.91
CA ILE A 1051 -21.31 5.11 6.60
C ILE A 1051 -21.62 3.91 5.72
N GLY A 1052 -21.05 3.81 4.52
CA GLY A 1052 -21.30 2.66 3.63
C GLY A 1052 -22.78 2.44 3.27
N ASN A 1053 -23.57 3.52 3.14
CA ASN A 1053 -25.03 3.48 3.00
C ASN A 1053 -25.81 2.93 4.22
N ILE A 1054 -25.19 2.85 5.40
CA ILE A 1054 -25.79 2.38 6.65
C ILE A 1054 -25.81 3.52 7.67
N PRO A 1055 -26.95 3.81 8.33
CA PRO A 1055 -26.99 4.78 9.42
C PRO A 1055 -26.27 4.22 10.64
N MET A 1056 -25.28 4.95 11.17
CA MET A 1056 -24.43 4.52 12.28
C MET A 1056 -24.24 5.67 13.27
N GLN A 1057 -24.47 5.42 14.56
CA GLN A 1057 -24.29 6.43 15.60
C GLN A 1057 -22.83 6.49 16.06
N LEU A 1058 -22.21 7.66 15.95
CA LEU A 1058 -20.90 7.96 16.53
C LEU A 1058 -21.04 8.95 17.70
N TYR A 1059 -20.10 8.91 18.64
CA TYR A 1059 -20.22 9.59 19.94
C TYR A 1059 -19.22 10.75 20.14
N GLY A 1060 -18.62 11.27 19.05
CA GLY A 1060 -17.73 12.42 19.12
C GLY A 1060 -16.40 12.13 19.84
N VAL A 1061 -15.69 13.17 20.31
CA VAL A 1061 -14.36 13.06 20.96
C VAL A 1061 -14.33 13.47 22.44
N LYS A 1062 -15.43 14.02 22.97
CA LYS A 1062 -15.44 14.66 24.31
C LYS A 1062 -15.59 13.69 25.48
N ASN A 1063 -16.02 12.45 25.22
CA ASN A 1063 -16.32 11.43 26.23
C ASN A 1063 -15.80 10.06 25.75
N LYS A 1064 -16.05 9.01 26.54
CA LYS A 1064 -15.96 7.63 26.05
C LYS A 1064 -16.83 7.51 24.79
N ASN A 1065 -16.24 7.04 23.70
CA ASN A 1065 -16.81 7.10 22.36
C ASN A 1065 -16.63 5.81 21.54
N CYS A 1066 -16.00 4.78 22.13
CA CYS A 1066 -15.98 3.43 21.59
C CYS A 1066 -16.01 2.38 22.73
N VAL A 1067 -16.36 1.15 22.37
CA VAL A 1067 -16.20 -0.03 23.22
C VAL A 1067 -14.85 -0.65 22.90
N LEU A 1068 -13.95 -0.66 23.87
CA LEU A 1068 -12.62 -1.27 23.81
C LEU A 1068 -12.64 -2.60 24.57
N LEU A 1069 -12.22 -3.65 23.88
CA LEU A 1069 -11.90 -4.95 24.45
C LEU A 1069 -10.39 -5.17 24.35
N GLU A 1070 -9.69 -4.97 25.46
CA GLU A 1070 -8.24 -5.16 25.56
C GLU A 1070 -7.88 -6.63 25.78
N ALA A 1071 -6.68 -7.02 25.36
CA ALA A 1071 -6.11 -8.30 25.75
C ALA A 1071 -6.15 -8.47 27.29
N LYS A 1072 -6.49 -9.68 27.77
CA LYS A 1072 -6.73 -10.05 29.19
C LYS A 1072 -8.06 -9.60 29.79
N LYS A 1073 -8.81 -8.70 29.16
CA LYS A 1073 -10.23 -8.48 29.49
C LYS A 1073 -11.05 -9.49 28.71
N THR A 1074 -11.77 -10.38 29.39
CA THR A 1074 -12.31 -11.59 28.74
C THR A 1074 -13.52 -11.29 27.86
N GLU A 1075 -14.44 -10.44 28.30
CA GLU A 1075 -15.67 -10.16 27.55
C GLU A 1075 -16.37 -8.85 27.92
N ILE A 1076 -17.20 -8.34 26.99
CA ILE A 1076 -18.10 -7.20 27.16
C ILE A 1076 -19.43 -7.52 26.45
N THR A 1077 -20.56 -7.38 27.14
CA THR A 1077 -21.90 -7.63 26.60
C THR A 1077 -22.63 -6.33 26.25
N ILE A 1078 -23.33 -6.35 25.12
CA ILE A 1078 -24.13 -5.26 24.58
C ILE A 1078 -25.57 -5.75 24.45
N ASP A 1079 -26.53 -4.99 24.99
CA ASP A 1079 -27.96 -5.28 24.85
C ASP A 1079 -28.47 -4.89 23.47
N ILE A 1080 -29.23 -5.79 22.83
CA ILE A 1080 -29.74 -5.61 21.47
C ILE A 1080 -31.27 -5.58 21.47
N ASN A 1081 -31.89 -6.60 22.09
CA ASN A 1081 -33.34 -6.72 22.27
C ASN A 1081 -34.21 -6.47 21.01
N GLY A 1082 -33.85 -7.04 19.86
CA GLY A 1082 -34.56 -6.83 18.59
C GLY A 1082 -34.56 -8.03 17.64
N SER A 1083 -35.46 -8.03 16.67
CA SER A 1083 -35.52 -9.02 15.59
C SER A 1083 -34.88 -8.44 14.34
N PHE A 1084 -33.74 -9.00 13.95
CA PHE A 1084 -32.93 -8.48 12.85
C PHE A 1084 -32.56 -9.59 11.87
N SER A 1085 -32.62 -9.28 10.57
CA SER A 1085 -32.12 -10.17 9.51
C SER A 1085 -30.59 -10.10 9.38
N SER A 1086 -29.97 -9.02 9.84
CA SER A 1086 -28.52 -8.89 9.95
C SER A 1086 -28.10 -7.88 11.01
N LEU A 1087 -26.89 -8.02 11.53
CA LEU A 1087 -26.20 -7.00 12.34
C LEU A 1087 -25.03 -6.42 11.54
N ILE A 1088 -24.86 -5.10 11.59
CA ILE A 1088 -23.80 -4.37 10.91
C ILE A 1088 -22.90 -3.68 11.94
N PHE A 1089 -21.64 -4.08 11.98
CA PHE A 1089 -20.61 -3.59 12.90
C PHE A 1089 -19.77 -2.51 12.22
N LEU A 1090 -19.35 -1.50 12.98
CA LEU A 1090 -18.26 -0.61 12.63
C LEU A 1090 -17.15 -0.73 13.67
N HIS A 1091 -16.08 -1.42 13.31
CA HIS A 1091 -15.04 -1.81 14.25
C HIS A 1091 -13.64 -1.75 13.63
N SER A 1092 -12.62 -1.87 14.46
CA SER A 1092 -11.22 -1.95 14.04
C SER A 1092 -10.38 -2.64 15.11
N ILE A 1093 -9.12 -2.94 14.78
CA ILE A 1093 -8.14 -3.44 15.76
C ILE A 1093 -6.91 -2.54 15.83
N GLU A 1094 -6.28 -2.54 17.01
CA GLU A 1094 -4.94 -2.03 17.20
C GLU A 1094 -4.05 -3.15 17.73
N ILE A 1095 -2.85 -3.28 17.17
CA ILE A 1095 -1.90 -4.31 17.56
C ILE A 1095 -0.79 -3.65 18.38
N GLY A 1096 -0.47 -4.22 19.55
CA GLY A 1096 0.56 -3.69 20.43
C GLY A 1096 1.97 -3.65 19.80
N LYS A 1097 2.88 -2.87 20.40
CA LYS A 1097 4.29 -2.70 19.95
C LYS A 1097 5.12 -3.99 19.92
N GLN A 1098 4.64 -5.08 20.51
CA GLN A 1098 5.28 -6.39 20.44
C GLN A 1098 4.31 -7.45 19.92
N PRO A 1099 4.32 -7.71 18.61
CA PRO A 1099 3.84 -8.97 18.11
C PRO A 1099 5.00 -9.94 18.32
N ASP A 1100 4.83 -10.94 19.18
CA ASP A 1100 5.76 -12.07 19.22
C ASP A 1100 5.54 -12.89 17.93
N PHE A 1101 6.05 -12.35 16.83
CA PHE A 1101 5.71 -12.72 15.45
C PHE A 1101 6.05 -14.18 15.14
N THR A 1102 7.01 -14.75 15.86
CA THR A 1102 7.49 -16.11 15.68
C THR A 1102 6.45 -17.14 16.11
N LEU A 1103 5.67 -16.86 17.16
CA LEU A 1103 4.56 -17.72 17.61
C LEU A 1103 3.37 -17.67 16.62
N SER A 1104 2.98 -16.47 16.19
CA SER A 1104 1.83 -16.28 15.28
C SER A 1104 2.00 -16.94 13.91
N GLN A 1105 3.23 -17.07 13.40
CA GLN A 1105 3.52 -17.70 12.10
C GLN A 1105 3.30 -19.21 12.12
N ASN A 1106 3.64 -19.87 13.23
CA ASN A 1106 3.38 -21.30 13.41
C ASN A 1106 1.90 -21.57 13.70
N GLU A 1107 1.18 -20.61 14.29
CA GLU A 1107 -0.24 -20.76 14.58
C GLU A 1107 -1.18 -20.39 13.42
N ALA A 1108 -0.78 -19.49 12.51
CA ALA A 1108 -1.65 -18.99 11.43
C ALA A 1108 -2.23 -20.10 10.54
N VAL A 1109 -1.48 -21.19 10.33
CA VAL A 1109 -1.94 -22.35 9.54
C VAL A 1109 -3.08 -23.12 10.21
N MET A 1110 -3.28 -22.96 11.52
CA MET A 1110 -4.37 -23.58 12.29
C MET A 1110 -5.68 -22.79 12.23
N TYR A 1111 -5.66 -21.57 11.66
CA TYR A 1111 -6.82 -20.68 11.50
C TYR A 1111 -7.12 -20.43 10.00
N PRO A 1112 -7.83 -21.36 9.33
CA PRO A 1112 -8.13 -21.28 7.89
C PRO A 1112 -8.85 -19.99 7.46
N PHE A 1113 -9.55 -19.30 8.35
CA PHE A 1113 -10.31 -18.08 8.05
C PHE A 1113 -9.56 -16.76 8.27
N GLY A 1114 -8.27 -16.82 8.61
CA GLY A 1114 -7.43 -15.66 8.91
C GLY A 1114 -6.99 -15.64 10.37
N LEU A 1115 -6.19 -14.65 10.74
CA LEU A 1115 -5.65 -14.60 12.11
C LEU A 1115 -6.73 -14.22 13.14
N PRO A 1116 -6.74 -14.86 14.31
CA PRO A 1116 -7.72 -14.63 15.36
C PRO A 1116 -7.65 -13.22 15.96
N ALA A 1117 -8.82 -12.60 16.16
CA ALA A 1117 -8.98 -11.33 16.85
C ALA A 1117 -10.15 -11.35 17.87
N GLY A 1118 -10.57 -12.53 18.31
CA GLY A 1118 -11.72 -12.73 19.20
C GLY A 1118 -13.00 -13.16 18.47
N ASN A 1119 -14.12 -13.05 19.17
CA ASN A 1119 -15.45 -13.49 18.72
C ASN A 1119 -16.54 -12.50 19.13
N TYR A 1120 -17.63 -12.44 18.36
CA TYR A 1120 -18.93 -12.01 18.88
C TYR A 1120 -19.78 -13.24 19.18
N ILE A 1121 -20.47 -13.25 20.31
CA ILE A 1121 -21.43 -14.30 20.69
C ILE A 1121 -22.81 -13.64 20.68
N VAL A 1122 -23.68 -14.07 19.77
CA VAL A 1122 -25.05 -13.58 19.66
C VAL A 1122 -25.95 -14.51 20.46
N THR A 1123 -26.59 -14.02 21.51
CA THR A 1123 -27.53 -14.81 22.32
C THR A 1123 -28.96 -14.42 21.97
N TYR A 1124 -29.79 -15.40 21.62
CA TYR A 1124 -31.20 -15.18 21.33
C TYR A 1124 -32.07 -15.22 22.60
N ALA A 1125 -33.32 -14.80 22.48
CA ALA A 1125 -34.30 -14.82 23.58
C ALA A 1125 -34.60 -16.23 24.11
N ASP A 1126 -34.39 -17.26 23.31
CA ASP A 1126 -34.53 -18.67 23.71
C ASP A 1126 -33.24 -19.26 24.31
N THR A 1127 -32.23 -18.43 24.59
CA THR A 1127 -30.89 -18.77 25.11
C THR A 1127 -29.98 -19.52 24.16
N SER A 1128 -30.41 -19.82 22.93
CA SER A 1128 -29.50 -20.33 21.91
C SER A 1128 -28.46 -19.28 21.51
N GLU A 1129 -27.31 -19.72 21.01
CA GLU A 1129 -26.18 -18.85 20.68
C GLU A 1129 -25.64 -19.10 19.28
N GLU A 1130 -25.18 -18.03 18.62
CA GLU A 1130 -24.30 -18.10 17.45
C GLU A 1130 -22.93 -17.51 17.80
N ILE A 1131 -21.87 -18.26 17.46
CA ILE A 1131 -20.49 -17.79 17.62
C ILE A 1131 -19.99 -17.25 16.29
N ILE A 1132 -19.62 -15.99 16.30
CA ILE A 1132 -19.09 -15.26 15.16
C ILE A 1132 -17.59 -15.06 15.36
N ASN A 1133 -16.80 -15.76 14.55
CA ASN A 1133 -15.35 -15.63 14.52
C ASN A 1133 -14.93 -14.28 13.92
N ILE A 1134 -14.17 -13.46 14.66
CA ILE A 1134 -13.57 -12.22 14.16
C ILE A 1134 -12.12 -12.49 13.76
N ARG A 1135 -11.82 -12.24 12.47
CA ARG A 1135 -10.55 -12.62 11.84
C ARG A 1135 -9.98 -11.46 11.03
N ILE A 1136 -8.70 -11.22 11.24
CA ILE A 1136 -7.94 -10.17 10.53
C ILE A 1136 -7.94 -10.50 9.03
N ASP A 1137 -8.12 -9.48 8.19
CA ASP A 1137 -8.28 -9.53 6.73
C ASP A 1137 -9.62 -10.10 6.23
N ASN A 1138 -10.37 -10.76 7.10
CA ASN A 1138 -11.66 -11.34 6.75
C ASN A 1138 -12.76 -10.32 7.00
N ASN A 1139 -13.10 -10.09 8.26
CA ASN A 1139 -14.21 -9.23 8.66
C ASN A 1139 -13.78 -8.03 9.50
N ILE A 1140 -12.49 -7.93 9.87
CA ILE A 1140 -11.91 -6.77 10.55
C ILE A 1140 -10.48 -6.54 10.07
N ASN A 1141 -9.98 -5.30 10.20
CA ASN A 1141 -8.58 -4.99 9.95
C ASN A 1141 -8.11 -3.80 10.82
N ARG A 1142 -6.85 -3.41 10.68
CA ARG A 1142 -6.15 -2.45 11.55
C ARG A 1142 -6.64 -1.02 11.39
N LEU A 1143 -6.53 -0.26 12.47
CA LEU A 1143 -6.71 1.20 12.48
C LEU A 1143 -5.74 1.88 11.51
N TYR A 1144 -4.49 1.40 11.48
CA TYR A 1144 -3.42 1.98 10.70
C TYR A 1144 -2.76 0.93 9.84
N ASP A 1145 -2.64 1.23 8.56
CA ASP A 1145 -1.76 0.49 7.67
C ASP A 1145 -1.22 1.43 6.61
N ASP A 1146 0.10 1.51 6.44
CA ASP A 1146 0.70 2.45 5.50
C ASP A 1146 0.62 1.95 4.05
N LYS A 1147 0.39 0.64 3.85
CA LYS A 1147 0.33 0.04 2.52
C LYS A 1147 -1.12 -0.09 2.04
N ILE A 1148 -1.43 0.57 0.93
CA ILE A 1148 -2.76 0.56 0.29
C ILE A 1148 -3.33 -0.86 0.07
N MET A 1149 -2.47 -1.85 -0.15
CA MET A 1149 -2.85 -3.22 -0.53
C MET A 1149 -3.33 -4.08 0.65
N ILE A 1150 -3.20 -3.59 1.89
CA ILE A 1150 -3.54 -4.34 3.12
C ILE A 1150 -4.47 -3.58 4.07
N ARG A 1151 -4.96 -2.40 3.66
CA ARG A 1151 -5.91 -1.60 4.46
C ARG A 1151 -7.34 -2.15 4.44
N ASP A 1152 -7.69 -2.94 3.43
CA ASP A 1152 -9.04 -3.49 3.24
C ASP A 1152 -9.17 -4.91 3.80
N ALA A 1153 -10.39 -5.32 4.14
CA ALA A 1153 -10.73 -6.67 4.56
C ALA A 1153 -11.84 -7.23 3.65
N LEU A 1154 -11.76 -8.52 3.38
CA LEU A 1154 -12.45 -9.22 2.30
C LEU A 1154 -13.96 -9.17 2.36
N ASN A 1155 -14.49 -9.32 3.57
CA ASN A 1155 -15.92 -9.36 3.82
C ASN A 1155 -16.43 -8.05 4.42
N CYS A 1156 -15.60 -7.00 4.49
CA CYS A 1156 -16.06 -5.68 4.90
C CYS A 1156 -16.75 -4.94 3.75
N ARG A 1157 -17.96 -4.44 4.02
CA ARG A 1157 -18.78 -3.71 3.05
C ARG A 1157 -18.26 -2.32 2.73
N TYR A 1158 -17.56 -1.70 3.68
CA TYR A 1158 -17.03 -0.35 3.53
C TYR A 1158 -15.89 -0.09 4.51
N ARG A 1159 -14.98 0.81 4.14
CA ARG A 1159 -13.90 1.31 4.99
C ARG A 1159 -14.09 2.80 5.21
N TYR A 1160 -14.44 3.18 6.43
CA TYR A 1160 -14.59 4.58 6.82
C TYR A 1160 -13.25 5.14 7.27
N ILE A 1161 -12.82 6.26 6.71
CA ILE A 1161 -11.51 6.87 7.00
C ILE A 1161 -11.71 8.16 7.79
N ILE A 1162 -11.18 8.19 9.01
CA ILE A 1162 -11.09 9.39 9.86
C ILE A 1162 -9.71 10.00 9.63
N THR A 1163 -9.64 11.26 9.23
CA THR A 1163 -8.37 11.91 8.88
C THR A 1163 -7.96 12.89 9.98
N ASP A 1164 -6.69 12.84 10.40
CA ASP A 1164 -6.14 13.81 11.34
C ASP A 1164 -5.86 15.18 10.69
N SER A 1165 -5.45 16.16 11.49
CA SER A 1165 -5.11 17.52 11.02
C SER A 1165 -3.90 17.58 10.05
N ARG A 1166 -3.14 16.49 9.90
CA ARG A 1166 -2.01 16.37 8.97
C ARG A 1166 -2.39 15.62 7.68
N GLY A 1167 -3.64 15.17 7.56
CA GLY A 1167 -4.08 14.41 6.39
C GLY A 1167 -3.86 12.90 6.50
N VAL A 1168 -3.51 12.37 7.67
CA VAL A 1168 -3.29 10.92 7.85
C VAL A 1168 -4.56 10.22 8.29
N GLY A 1169 -4.92 9.18 7.53
CA GLY A 1169 -6.16 8.43 7.71
C GLY A 1169 -6.05 7.27 8.70
N THR A 1170 -7.08 7.13 9.53
CA THR A 1170 -7.36 5.98 10.40
C THR A 1170 -8.59 5.25 9.86
N SER A 1171 -8.51 3.92 9.74
CA SER A 1171 -9.54 3.11 9.08
C SER A 1171 -10.44 2.40 10.08
N LEU A 1172 -11.75 2.56 9.91
CA LEU A 1172 -12.78 1.74 10.55
C LEU A 1172 -13.44 0.85 9.50
N HIS A 1173 -13.73 -0.39 9.85
CA HIS A 1173 -14.22 -1.40 8.94
C HIS A 1173 -15.69 -1.70 9.23
N GLN A 1174 -16.53 -1.57 8.20
CA GLN A 1174 -17.95 -1.90 8.27
C GLN A 1174 -18.16 -3.35 7.82
N TRP A 1175 -18.70 -4.19 8.68
CA TRP A 1175 -18.96 -5.60 8.39
C TRP A 1175 -20.42 -5.97 8.66
N GLU A 1176 -21.04 -6.76 7.78
CA GLU A 1176 -22.41 -7.27 7.96
C GLU A 1176 -22.40 -8.77 8.21
N TRP A 1177 -23.00 -9.17 9.32
CA TRP A 1177 -23.33 -10.54 9.66
C TRP A 1177 -24.80 -10.81 9.34
N VAL A 1178 -25.08 -11.77 8.46
CA VAL A 1178 -26.45 -12.20 8.17
C VAL A 1178 -26.88 -13.20 9.23
N ASN A 1179 -28.02 -12.94 9.87
CA ASN A 1179 -28.56 -13.76 10.95
C ASN A 1179 -29.14 -15.07 10.35
N PRO A 1180 -28.64 -16.27 10.73
CA PRO A 1180 -29.20 -17.53 10.27
C PRO A 1180 -30.60 -17.82 10.83
N HIS A 1181 -30.99 -17.13 11.91
CA HIS A 1181 -32.26 -17.25 12.61
C HIS A 1181 -33.03 -15.91 12.65
N PRO A 1182 -33.43 -15.36 11.49
CA PRO A 1182 -34.13 -14.07 11.43
C PRO A 1182 -35.49 -14.09 12.16
N GLU A 1183 -36.08 -15.27 12.37
CA GLU A 1183 -37.30 -15.49 13.14
C GLU A 1183 -37.10 -15.30 14.65
N LYS A 1184 -35.86 -15.43 15.14
CA LYS A 1184 -35.54 -15.31 16.57
C LYS A 1184 -35.20 -13.88 16.94
N LYS A 1185 -35.66 -13.46 18.12
CA LYS A 1185 -35.25 -12.20 18.74
C LYS A 1185 -33.84 -12.33 19.30
N ILE A 1186 -32.94 -11.41 18.95
CA ILE A 1186 -31.60 -11.30 19.52
C ILE A 1186 -31.71 -10.54 20.84
N SER A 1187 -31.20 -11.12 21.91
CA SER A 1187 -31.15 -10.51 23.24
C SER A 1187 -29.91 -9.64 23.38
N THR A 1188 -28.73 -10.25 23.18
CA THR A 1188 -27.43 -9.61 23.44
C THR A 1188 -26.39 -10.00 22.40
N VAL A 1189 -25.33 -9.19 22.32
CA VAL A 1189 -24.08 -9.51 21.62
C VAL A 1189 -22.93 -9.35 22.61
N THR A 1190 -22.17 -10.43 22.83
CA THR A 1190 -20.98 -10.42 23.69
C THR A 1190 -19.71 -10.42 22.86
N MET A 1191 -18.90 -9.37 23.01
CA MET A 1191 -17.54 -9.32 22.48
C MET A 1191 -16.62 -10.13 23.39
N LYS A 1192 -15.90 -11.12 22.86
CA LYS A 1192 -15.01 -12.01 23.64
C LYS A 1192 -13.61 -12.07 23.04
N HIS A 1193 -12.60 -11.87 23.87
CA HIS A 1193 -11.20 -11.91 23.44
C HIS A 1193 -10.68 -13.36 23.56
N ASP A 1194 -10.06 -13.88 22.50
CA ASP A 1194 -9.50 -15.25 22.51
C ASP A 1194 -8.11 -15.35 23.15
N ASN A 1195 -7.45 -14.20 23.37
CA ASN A 1195 -6.10 -14.07 23.92
C ASN A 1195 -5.02 -14.83 23.13
N VAL A 1196 -5.27 -15.11 21.84
CA VAL A 1196 -4.28 -15.75 20.97
C VAL A 1196 -3.25 -14.72 20.48
N ILE A 1197 -3.72 -13.54 20.09
CA ILE A 1197 -2.87 -12.42 19.67
C ILE A 1197 -3.05 -11.27 20.67
N ASN A 1198 -1.95 -10.63 21.05
CA ASN A 1198 -1.99 -9.43 21.88
C ASN A 1198 -2.42 -8.22 21.03
N LEU A 1199 -3.73 -8.03 20.92
CA LEU A 1199 -4.37 -6.94 20.21
C LEU A 1199 -5.54 -6.39 21.02
N ASP A 1200 -5.99 -5.21 20.63
CA ASP A 1200 -7.20 -4.60 21.16
C ASP A 1200 -8.25 -4.53 20.06
N VAL A 1201 -9.51 -4.82 20.40
CA VAL A 1201 -10.66 -4.71 19.49
C VAL A 1201 -11.50 -3.50 19.88
N LEU A 1202 -11.79 -2.63 18.92
CA LEU A 1202 -12.56 -1.41 19.10
C LEU A 1202 -13.86 -1.47 18.30
N LEU A 1203 -15.00 -1.32 18.96
CA LEU A 1203 -16.32 -1.18 18.33
C LEU A 1203 -16.83 0.27 18.48
N PHE A 1204 -17.14 0.91 17.36
CA PHE A 1204 -17.55 2.31 17.29
C PHE A 1204 -19.06 2.49 17.08
N ALA A 1205 -19.68 1.60 16.32
CA ALA A 1205 -21.12 1.63 16.07
C ALA A 1205 -21.66 0.23 15.76
N LEU A 1206 -22.96 0.04 16.01
CA LEU A 1206 -23.71 -1.17 15.70
C LEU A 1206 -25.09 -0.79 15.13
N SER A 1207 -25.56 -1.55 14.16
CA SER A 1207 -26.88 -1.36 13.55
C SER A 1207 -27.52 -2.69 13.21
N GLY A 1208 -28.84 -2.77 13.24
CA GLY A 1208 -29.60 -3.97 12.92
C GLY A 1208 -30.51 -3.74 11.72
N ARG A 1209 -30.46 -4.63 10.72
CA ARG A 1209 -31.39 -4.60 9.59
C ARG A 1209 -32.69 -5.29 9.98
N GLU A 1210 -33.83 -4.64 9.77
CA GLU A 1210 -35.12 -5.23 10.08
C GLU A 1210 -35.38 -6.50 9.24
N VAL A 1211 -36.24 -7.37 9.75
CA VAL A 1211 -36.77 -8.50 8.99
C VAL A 1211 -37.89 -7.98 8.08
N LYS A 1212 -37.88 -8.40 6.81
CA LYS A 1212 -38.92 -8.08 5.82
C LYS A 1212 -40.27 -8.56 6.34
N LYS A 1213 -41.24 -7.65 6.39
CA LYS A 1213 -42.63 -7.94 6.79
C LYS A 1213 -43.44 -8.55 5.66
#